data_AF-A0A099KSB8-F1
#
_entry.id   AF-A0A099KSB8-F1
#
_cell.length_a   1.000
_cell.length_b   1.000
_cell.length_c   1.000
_cell.angle_alpha   90.00
_cell.angle_beta   90.00
_cell.angle_gamma   90.00
#
_symmetry.space_group_name_H-M   'P 1'
#
loop_
_entity.id
_entity.type
_entity.pdbx_description
1 polymer ?
#
loop_
_entity_poly.entity_id
_entity_poly.type
_entity_poly.pdbx_seq_one_letter_code
_entity_poly.pdbx_strand_id
1 'polypeptide(L)'
;MKKVFLIIVLPSLILLYFGFFKLNNAEIDQDTIPNEVFNTKSNNHILQKKNKIIYSTELSKLKAIEEQCQSKNMSFSDSVDEIHNELIITLEKELLKGSTIRDLVKYSDQYQTFFKRFYDLIRDALIRKERKNLKVASSVKILTEWNGLSVIEGFTSENINTLIDLLTKNNLDSLSLPLKLAPENINNNFKQLLDNPETFNTYLDQPFSIGGSSAISPSILLVLAAGTIDANEFRITISGHSFTVNDIAVGILNNVPSEHLKILMANTVELNKMPIFVQNKYVTYYNLADLAVSQYNVEALTILKNNGVTPTNEPGIITGLDIAILNLPQNNDLYNESPEMLNKHIETIKFLQKNGYMAHGYVTKELKLTFDAPFSKRYQVHDAIDVELKQLLTSIGLIDKSYEIHQEFVDNSDVSLAIAHLRSRKENLNNGQKGCASVAKDILTAKKLIGKYPAIDEINEIVKINGRNDITSLLHNIDPALVQLWQLMQYEIQYYKKSEFTNFLTASNYIEIQDFVASTPLDQSETEILFQHLMEDISGLMPAWNSRVSPLRLTNLLFLRNASLEQWQLLFNEGFDFSLKDSWDNDVFLPAMLNSIDAVSFLLDNGFKPEFDNIGIDILDLALEHSFEQGNLNQNVFKILALVKNIEPNHYSRIARLREYYPVEYEKLKNNRPYLIPPENTHLNKYQFLSFL
;
A
#
# COMPACT_ATOMS: atom_id res chain seq x y z
N MET A 1 11.09 -48.53 -3.63
CA MET A 1 10.75 -47.87 -4.91
C MET A 1 9.32 -47.36 -4.75
N LYS A 2 8.98 -46.08 -4.68
CA LYS A 2 9.54 -44.87 -5.29
C LYS A 2 9.72 -43.77 -4.22
N LYS A 3 10.97 -43.33 -4.05
CA LYS A 3 11.35 -41.97 -3.63
C LYS A 3 11.16 -41.05 -4.84
N VAL A 4 11.20 -39.73 -4.60
CA VAL A 4 11.20 -38.60 -5.57
C VAL A 4 9.79 -38.10 -5.89
N PHE A 5 9.32 -37.07 -5.17
CA PHE A 5 8.40 -36.01 -5.70
C PHE A 5 8.15 -34.84 -4.72
N LEU A 6 9.14 -34.45 -3.89
CA LEU A 6 8.94 -33.38 -2.89
C LEU A 6 10.04 -32.29 -2.89
N ILE A 7 10.68 -32.05 -4.05
CA ILE A 7 11.80 -31.09 -4.20
C ILE A 7 11.46 -29.86 -5.06
N ILE A 8 10.24 -29.67 -5.58
CA ILE A 8 9.96 -28.60 -6.58
C ILE A 8 8.77 -27.68 -6.19
N VAL A 9 8.65 -27.29 -4.92
CA VAL A 9 7.58 -26.33 -4.53
C VAL A 9 8.14 -24.96 -4.14
N LEU A 10 9.38 -24.85 -3.67
CA LEU A 10 9.94 -23.58 -3.20
C LEU A 10 10.68 -22.73 -4.26
N PRO A 11 11.43 -23.30 -5.23
CA PRO A 11 11.94 -22.50 -6.35
C PRO A 11 10.78 -21.90 -7.14
N SER A 12 9.68 -22.63 -7.23
CA SER A 12 8.44 -22.26 -7.93
C SER A 12 7.71 -21.11 -7.25
N LEU A 13 7.68 -21.03 -5.91
CA LEU A 13 7.05 -19.91 -5.17
C LEU A 13 7.90 -18.64 -5.22
N ILE A 14 9.23 -18.75 -5.21
CA ILE A 14 10.13 -17.61 -5.42
C ILE A 14 10.07 -17.17 -6.90
N LEU A 15 10.06 -18.09 -7.86
CA LEU A 15 9.87 -17.80 -9.28
C LEU A 15 8.46 -17.31 -9.63
N LEU A 16 7.41 -17.70 -8.90
CA LEU A 16 6.04 -17.17 -9.06
C LEU A 16 5.93 -15.76 -8.47
N TYR A 17 6.52 -15.52 -7.29
CA TYR A 17 6.59 -14.20 -6.68
C TYR A 17 7.40 -13.20 -7.53
N PHE A 18 8.51 -13.64 -8.14
CA PHE A 18 9.31 -12.82 -9.07
C PHE A 18 8.80 -12.82 -10.52
N GLY A 19 8.08 -13.86 -10.96
CA GLY A 19 7.45 -13.94 -12.28
C GLY A 19 6.33 -12.91 -12.44
N PHE A 20 5.60 -12.62 -11.37
CA PHE A 20 4.63 -11.53 -11.32
C PHE A 20 5.28 -10.13 -11.44
N PHE A 21 6.51 -9.95 -10.98
CA PHE A 21 7.24 -8.67 -11.13
C PHE A 21 7.88 -8.50 -12.52
N LYS A 22 8.23 -9.61 -13.19
CA LYS A 22 8.83 -9.57 -14.53
C LYS A 22 7.84 -9.20 -15.64
N LEU A 23 6.53 -9.35 -15.40
CA LEU A 23 5.48 -8.94 -16.35
C LEU A 23 5.24 -7.42 -16.41
N ASN A 24 5.80 -6.63 -15.48
CA ASN A 24 5.66 -5.17 -15.48
C ASN A 24 6.88 -4.39 -16.02
N ASN A 25 7.94 -5.08 -16.47
CA ASN A 25 9.06 -4.44 -17.17
C ASN A 25 9.53 -5.35 -18.31
N ALA A 26 8.91 -5.19 -19.48
CA ALA A 26 9.44 -5.76 -20.72
C ALA A 26 10.69 -4.95 -21.14
N GLU A 27 11.87 -5.51 -20.89
CA GLU A 27 13.12 -5.05 -21.48
C GLU A 27 13.08 -5.25 -23.00
N ILE A 28 13.38 -4.17 -23.70
CA ILE A 28 13.66 -4.10 -25.13
C ILE A 28 14.97 -4.85 -25.38
N ASP A 29 14.89 -5.95 -26.12
CA ASP A 29 16.05 -6.74 -26.53
C ASP A 29 16.89 -5.94 -27.54
N GLN A 30 18.07 -5.49 -27.11
CA GLN A 30 19.15 -5.04 -27.98
C GLN A 30 20.00 -6.26 -28.35
N ASP A 31 19.99 -6.66 -29.62
CA ASP A 31 21.24 -6.97 -30.33
C ASP A 31 21.02 -7.26 -31.83
N THR A 32 21.60 -6.41 -32.67
CA THR A 32 22.53 -6.76 -33.77
C THR A 32 22.69 -5.57 -34.73
N ILE A 33 23.75 -4.79 -34.53
CA ILE A 33 24.28 -3.85 -35.52
C ILE A 33 25.45 -4.55 -36.23
N PRO A 34 25.44 -4.71 -37.56
CA PRO A 34 26.67 -4.76 -38.33
C PRO A 34 27.04 -3.34 -38.78
N ASN A 35 28.24 -2.92 -38.38
CA ASN A 35 28.93 -1.74 -38.88
C ASN A 35 29.24 -1.86 -40.38
N GLU A 36 28.94 -0.81 -41.17
CA GLU A 36 29.85 -0.35 -42.24
C GLU A 36 29.57 1.10 -42.69
N VAL A 37 30.50 1.99 -42.30
CA VAL A 37 31.18 3.06 -43.07
C VAL A 37 30.37 4.16 -43.81
N PHE A 38 30.39 5.33 -43.18
CA PHE A 38 30.60 6.72 -43.68
C PHE A 38 30.28 7.18 -45.13
N ASN A 39 29.51 8.28 -45.12
CA ASN A 39 29.53 9.48 -46.00
C ASN A 39 28.88 9.42 -47.39
N THR A 40 27.77 10.18 -47.54
CA THR A 40 27.75 11.40 -48.38
C THR A 40 26.49 12.23 -48.11
N LYS A 41 26.69 13.56 -48.13
CA LYS A 41 25.66 14.60 -48.07
C LYS A 41 24.50 14.32 -49.04
N SER A 42 23.27 14.36 -48.53
CA SER A 42 22.15 14.90 -49.30
C SER A 42 21.17 15.59 -48.36
N ASN A 43 21.10 16.91 -48.50
CA ASN A 43 19.99 17.71 -48.05
C ASN A 43 18.67 17.04 -48.46
N ASN A 44 17.81 16.78 -47.48
CA ASN A 44 16.37 16.96 -47.63
C ASN A 44 15.78 17.24 -46.26
N HIS A 45 15.89 18.52 -45.87
CA HIS A 45 14.84 19.16 -45.09
C HIS A 45 13.52 19.02 -45.86
N ILE A 46 12.81 17.92 -45.67
CA ILE A 46 11.36 17.93 -45.77
C ILE A 46 10.87 18.01 -44.33
N LEU A 47 10.75 19.26 -43.86
CA LEU A 47 9.77 19.60 -42.86
C LEU A 47 8.44 18.98 -43.29
N GLN A 48 8.08 17.82 -42.73
CA GLN A 48 6.67 17.51 -42.56
C GLN A 48 6.13 18.62 -41.66
N LYS A 49 5.48 19.60 -42.30
CA LYS A 49 4.71 20.63 -41.63
C LYS A 49 3.76 19.92 -40.67
N LYS A 50 4.11 19.93 -39.37
CA LYS A 50 3.18 19.69 -38.27
C LYS A 50 1.96 20.57 -38.55
N ASN A 51 0.83 19.93 -38.84
CA ASN A 51 -0.43 20.62 -38.99
C ASN A 51 -0.67 21.42 -37.71
N LYS A 52 -0.67 22.73 -37.88
CA LYS A 52 -0.77 23.72 -36.82
C LYS A 52 -2.13 23.53 -36.17
N ILE A 53 -2.11 22.96 -34.96
CA ILE A 53 -3.23 22.80 -34.04
C ILE A 53 -3.91 24.16 -33.91
N ILE A 54 -5.13 24.27 -34.39
CA ILE A 54 -5.98 25.41 -34.07
C ILE A 54 -6.79 24.96 -32.87
N TYR A 55 -6.24 25.02 -31.64
CA TYR A 55 -6.93 25.43 -30.39
C TYR A 55 -5.96 26.19 -29.48
N SER A 56 -6.55 27.09 -28.69
CA SER A 56 -5.98 28.28 -28.08
C SER A 56 -4.62 28.08 -27.41
N THR A 57 -3.71 29.04 -27.62
CA THR A 57 -2.47 29.21 -26.85
C THR A 57 -2.66 29.09 -25.33
N GLU A 58 -3.88 29.25 -24.83
CA GLU A 58 -4.26 29.16 -23.42
C GLU A 58 -4.34 27.70 -22.92
N LEU A 59 -5.02 26.79 -23.63
CA LEU A 59 -5.11 25.39 -23.19
C LEU A 59 -3.74 24.69 -23.23
N SER A 60 -2.91 25.00 -24.24
CA SER A 60 -1.52 24.50 -24.30
C SER A 60 -0.65 25.04 -23.17
N LYS A 61 -0.86 26.31 -22.75
CA LYS A 61 -0.19 26.87 -21.57
C LYS A 61 -0.65 26.19 -20.30
N LEU A 62 -1.96 25.97 -20.13
CA LEU A 62 -2.51 25.30 -18.95
C LEU A 62 -2.01 23.85 -18.82
N LYS A 63 -1.95 23.08 -19.92
CA LYS A 63 -1.34 21.73 -19.92
C LYS A 63 0.15 21.75 -19.54
N ALA A 64 0.92 22.70 -20.06
CA ALA A 64 2.33 22.85 -19.67
C ALA A 64 2.48 23.19 -18.16
N ILE A 65 1.56 23.96 -17.59
CA ILE A 65 1.52 24.24 -16.15
C ILE A 65 1.12 22.98 -15.38
N GLU A 66 0.17 22.17 -15.87
CA GLU A 66 -0.23 20.91 -15.28
C GLU A 66 0.93 19.91 -15.20
N GLU A 67 1.69 19.73 -16.29
CA GLU A 67 2.91 18.91 -16.30
C GLU A 67 3.95 19.40 -15.28
N GLN A 68 4.17 20.72 -15.20
CA GLN A 68 5.03 21.32 -14.17
C GLN A 68 4.51 21.03 -12.76
N CYS A 69 3.20 21.07 -12.55
CA CYS A 69 2.57 20.77 -11.26
C CYS A 69 2.70 19.30 -10.87
N GLN A 70 2.55 18.37 -11.82
CA GLN A 70 2.78 16.95 -11.58
C GLN A 70 4.25 16.69 -11.18
N SER A 71 5.21 17.29 -11.90
CA SER A 71 6.63 17.17 -11.55
C SER A 71 6.95 17.72 -10.14
N LYS A 72 6.37 18.87 -9.77
CA LYS A 72 6.52 19.45 -8.43
C LYS A 72 5.93 18.55 -7.33
N ASN A 73 4.78 17.93 -7.58
CA ASN A 73 4.17 17.00 -6.64
C ASN A 73 5.01 15.74 -6.44
N MET A 74 5.61 15.20 -7.50
CA MET A 74 6.55 14.07 -7.38
C MET A 74 7.75 14.44 -6.50
N SER A 75 8.29 15.67 -6.63
CA SER A 75 9.40 16.14 -5.80
C SER A 75 9.02 16.59 -4.37
N PHE A 76 7.72 16.65 -4.04
CA PHE A 76 7.27 17.17 -2.74
C PHE A 76 7.64 16.22 -1.60
N SER A 77 7.48 14.91 -1.79
CA SER A 77 7.81 13.91 -0.76
C SER A 77 9.31 13.99 -0.42
N ASP A 78 10.17 13.97 -1.44
CA ASP A 78 11.62 14.08 -1.28
C ASP A 78 12.00 15.38 -0.56
N SER A 79 11.37 16.49 -0.94
CA SER A 79 11.58 17.79 -0.29
C SER A 79 11.15 17.78 1.18
N VAL A 80 10.07 17.09 1.53
CA VAL A 80 9.62 16.94 2.92
C VAL A 80 10.60 16.08 3.71
N ASP A 81 11.12 15.01 3.12
CA ASP A 81 12.11 14.14 3.77
C ASP A 81 13.44 14.85 3.99
N GLU A 82 13.90 15.68 3.04
CA GLU A 82 15.05 16.57 3.23
C GLU A 82 14.84 17.54 4.40
N ILE A 83 13.66 18.17 4.47
CA ILE A 83 13.28 19.08 5.55
C ILE A 83 13.28 18.35 6.90
N HIS A 84 12.67 17.16 7.00
CA HIS A 84 12.71 16.37 8.23
C HIS A 84 14.15 16.01 8.62
N ASN A 85 15.00 15.65 7.65
CA ASN A 85 16.39 15.27 7.89
C ASN A 85 17.24 16.39 8.49
N GLU A 86 17.00 17.65 8.12
CA GLU A 86 17.68 18.80 8.75
C GLU A 86 17.39 18.89 10.26
N LEU A 87 16.12 18.70 10.67
CA LEU A 87 15.77 18.71 12.08
C LEU A 87 16.36 17.51 12.81
N ILE A 88 16.28 16.32 12.20
CA ILE A 88 16.84 15.08 12.76
C ILE A 88 18.35 15.26 13.04
N ILE A 89 19.11 15.85 12.11
CA ILE A 89 20.54 16.14 12.29
C ILE A 89 20.77 17.11 13.46
N THR A 90 19.93 18.13 13.61
CA THR A 90 20.04 19.10 14.70
C THR A 90 19.74 18.45 16.05
N LEU A 91 18.66 17.68 16.14
CA LEU A 91 18.29 16.92 17.33
C LEU A 91 19.37 15.88 17.69
N GLU A 92 19.93 15.18 16.70
CA GLU A 92 21.04 14.25 16.89
C GLU A 92 22.26 14.93 17.52
N LYS A 93 22.62 16.14 17.06
CA LYS A 93 23.72 16.93 17.64
C LYS A 93 23.45 17.27 19.10
N GLU A 94 22.24 17.69 19.44
CA GLU A 94 21.88 17.98 20.84
C GLU A 94 21.92 16.72 21.71
N LEU A 95 21.41 15.58 21.21
CA LEU A 95 21.49 14.29 21.89
C LEU A 95 22.95 13.81 22.08
N LEU A 96 23.88 14.21 21.20
CA LEU A 96 25.32 13.95 21.35
C LEU A 96 25.99 14.91 22.35
N LYS A 97 25.47 16.14 22.51
CA LYS A 97 25.90 17.10 23.55
C LYS A 97 25.40 16.72 24.96
N GLY A 98 24.47 15.78 25.07
CA GLY A 98 23.95 15.26 26.33
C GLY A 98 22.53 15.70 26.68
N SER A 99 21.84 16.41 25.79
CA SER A 99 20.42 16.76 25.96
C SER A 99 19.58 15.50 26.08
N THR A 100 18.67 15.48 27.05
CA THR A 100 17.68 14.40 27.24
C THR A 100 16.49 14.59 26.32
N ILE A 101 15.62 13.58 26.22
CA ILE A 101 14.36 13.70 25.47
C ILE A 101 13.54 14.85 26.04
N ARG A 102 13.41 14.95 27.37
CA ARG A 102 12.74 16.04 28.07
C ARG A 102 13.23 17.42 27.65
N ASP A 103 14.54 17.59 27.52
CA ASP A 103 15.15 18.87 27.12
C ASP A 103 14.77 19.26 25.69
N LEU A 104 14.42 18.29 24.84
CA LEU A 104 14.04 18.50 23.45
C LEU A 104 12.53 18.68 23.28
N VAL A 105 11.69 17.87 23.92
CA VAL A 105 10.22 17.92 23.70
C VAL A 105 9.57 19.21 24.15
N LYS A 106 10.22 20.02 25.00
CA LYS A 106 9.75 21.37 25.31
C LYS A 106 9.63 22.27 24.06
N TYR A 107 10.32 21.96 22.96
CA TYR A 107 10.24 22.72 21.71
C TYR A 107 9.09 22.27 20.80
N SER A 108 8.27 21.29 21.22
CA SER A 108 7.29 20.63 20.33
C SER A 108 6.23 21.58 19.78
N ASP A 109 5.76 22.55 20.58
CA ASP A 109 4.76 23.54 20.16
C ASP A 109 5.27 24.51 19.07
N GLN A 110 6.59 24.64 18.90
CA GLN A 110 7.16 25.47 17.85
C GLN A 110 7.10 24.79 16.48
N TYR A 111 7.02 23.46 16.44
CA TYR A 111 7.08 22.66 15.22
C TYR A 111 5.69 22.41 14.62
N GLN A 112 5.55 22.68 13.33
CA GLN A 112 4.31 22.41 12.58
C GLN A 112 4.48 21.17 11.71
N THR A 113 3.73 20.11 12.02
CA THR A 113 3.83 18.81 11.32
C THR A 113 3.61 18.92 9.80
N PHE A 114 4.43 18.23 9.02
CA PHE A 114 4.09 17.81 7.65
C PHE A 114 3.37 16.47 7.71
N PHE A 115 4.14 15.40 7.92
CA PHE A 115 3.66 14.03 8.12
C PHE A 115 4.14 13.44 9.44
N LYS A 116 5.40 13.70 9.83
CA LYS A 116 6.00 13.25 11.10
C LYS A 116 5.80 14.29 12.19
N ARG A 117 5.38 13.84 13.38
CA ARG A 117 5.30 14.67 14.59
C ARG A 117 6.71 14.99 15.09
N PHE A 118 6.86 16.02 15.92
CA PHE A 118 8.16 16.38 16.47
C PHE A 118 8.84 15.21 17.23
N TYR A 119 8.05 14.42 17.96
CA TYR A 119 8.54 13.24 18.66
C TYR A 119 9.03 12.13 17.73
N ASP A 120 8.42 11.95 16.55
CA ASP A 120 8.93 11.02 15.53
C ASP A 120 10.34 11.41 15.09
N LEU A 121 10.60 12.72 14.96
CA LEU A 121 11.92 13.24 14.58
C LEU A 121 12.96 13.07 15.69
N ILE A 122 12.55 13.17 16.97
CA ILE A 122 13.42 12.83 18.10
C ILE A 122 13.76 11.34 18.11
N ARG A 123 12.78 10.45 17.89
CA ARG A 123 13.01 9.00 17.75
C ARG A 123 14.01 8.72 16.63
N ASP A 124 13.80 9.31 15.46
CA ASP A 124 14.68 9.08 14.31
C ASP A 124 16.11 9.60 14.58
N ALA A 125 16.25 10.71 15.31
CA ALA A 125 17.55 11.20 15.77
C ALA A 125 18.23 10.27 16.78
N LEU A 126 17.48 9.66 17.71
CA LEU A 126 17.99 8.65 18.63
C LEU A 126 18.45 7.39 17.90
N ILE A 127 17.64 6.89 16.97
CA ILE A 127 17.99 5.75 16.11
C ILE A 127 19.28 6.05 15.35
N ARG A 128 19.38 7.23 14.73
CA ARG A 128 20.58 7.66 13.98
C ARG A 128 21.82 7.74 14.87
N LYS A 129 21.68 8.27 16.08
CA LYS A 129 22.76 8.34 17.09
C LYS A 129 23.23 6.94 17.45
N GLU A 130 22.34 6.04 17.85
CA GLU A 130 22.69 4.70 18.31
C GLU A 130 23.20 3.82 17.17
N ARG A 131 22.72 4.02 15.94
CA ARG A 131 23.11 3.25 14.76
C ARG A 131 24.59 3.42 14.40
N LYS A 132 25.23 4.53 14.80
CA LYS A 132 26.69 4.73 14.63
C LYS A 132 27.53 3.70 15.39
N ASN A 133 26.96 3.04 16.40
CA ASN A 133 27.63 2.00 17.18
C ASN A 133 27.47 0.60 16.56
N LEU A 134 26.74 0.47 15.44
CA LEU A 134 26.49 -0.81 14.77
C LEU A 134 27.27 -0.91 13.45
N LYS A 135 27.65 -2.13 13.08
CA LYS A 135 28.15 -2.44 11.74
C LYS A 135 26.97 -2.75 10.85
N VAL A 136 26.72 -1.92 9.84
CA VAL A 136 25.67 -2.15 8.84
C VAL A 136 26.31 -2.27 7.46
N ALA A 137 26.01 -3.36 6.76
CA ALA A 137 26.43 -3.57 5.39
C ALA A 137 25.66 -2.63 4.45
N SER A 138 26.39 -2.00 3.52
CA SER A 138 25.79 -1.11 2.52
C SER A 138 25.29 -1.83 1.28
N SER A 139 25.36 -3.16 1.24
CA SER A 139 25.10 -3.96 0.05
C SER A 139 24.63 -5.37 0.40
N VAL A 140 23.64 -5.85 -0.34
CA VAL A 140 23.14 -7.24 -0.27
C VAL A 140 24.21 -8.29 -0.62
N LYS A 141 25.33 -7.88 -1.25
CA LYS A 141 26.46 -8.78 -1.55
C LYS A 141 27.10 -9.39 -0.29
N ILE A 142 26.91 -8.75 0.87
CA ILE A 142 27.37 -9.29 2.16
C ILE A 142 26.85 -10.72 2.42
N LEU A 143 25.70 -11.10 1.84
CA LEU A 143 25.16 -12.45 1.96
C LEU A 143 26.08 -13.53 1.38
N THR A 144 26.91 -13.20 0.39
CA THR A 144 27.91 -14.16 -0.14
C THR A 144 29.05 -14.45 0.83
N GLU A 145 29.23 -13.59 1.83
CA GLU A 145 30.27 -13.70 2.85
C GLU A 145 29.76 -14.43 4.11
N TRP A 146 28.44 -14.66 4.21
CA TRP A 146 27.84 -15.27 5.40
C TRP A 146 27.68 -16.79 5.26
N ASN A 147 28.23 -17.51 6.24
CA ASN A 147 28.03 -18.94 6.42
C ASN A 147 26.73 -19.23 7.19
N GLY A 148 26.12 -20.38 6.93
CA GLY A 148 24.95 -20.86 7.68
C GLY A 148 23.59 -20.26 7.29
N LEU A 149 23.52 -19.48 6.21
CA LEU A 149 22.27 -18.86 5.72
C LEU A 149 21.13 -19.86 5.48
N SER A 150 21.46 -21.11 5.17
CA SER A 150 20.49 -22.20 4.97
C SER A 150 19.73 -22.59 6.23
N VAL A 151 19.98 -21.93 7.37
CA VAL A 151 19.06 -21.96 8.53
C VAL A 151 17.66 -21.45 8.16
N ILE A 152 17.57 -20.53 7.19
CA ILE A 152 16.31 -20.07 6.61
C ILE A 152 15.99 -20.94 5.39
N GLU A 153 14.75 -21.41 5.33
CA GLU A 153 14.25 -22.20 4.21
C GLU A 153 14.41 -21.43 2.88
N GLY A 154 15.07 -22.05 1.90
CA GLY A 154 15.30 -21.45 0.58
C GLY A 154 16.60 -20.65 0.41
N PHE A 155 17.30 -20.30 1.50
CA PHE A 155 18.59 -19.61 1.46
C PHE A 155 19.78 -20.58 1.31
N THR A 156 19.80 -21.31 0.20
CA THR A 156 20.92 -22.20 -0.16
C THR A 156 22.04 -21.44 -0.86
N SER A 157 23.26 -21.97 -0.83
CA SER A 157 24.41 -21.38 -1.56
C SER A 157 24.13 -21.19 -3.07
N GLU A 158 23.28 -22.04 -3.65
CA GLU A 158 22.86 -21.93 -5.06
C GLU A 158 21.88 -20.76 -5.28
N ASN A 159 20.92 -20.58 -4.37
CA ASN A 159 19.86 -19.58 -4.50
C ASN A 159 20.30 -18.17 -4.11
N ILE A 160 21.30 -18.02 -3.23
CA ILE A 160 21.74 -16.71 -2.73
C ILE A 160 22.26 -15.82 -3.86
N ASN A 161 23.01 -16.37 -4.83
CA ASN A 161 23.50 -15.58 -5.96
C ASN A 161 22.34 -15.08 -6.84
N THR A 162 21.37 -15.96 -7.12
CA THR A 162 20.15 -15.59 -7.87
C THR A 162 19.36 -14.51 -7.13
N LEU A 163 19.22 -14.64 -5.81
CA LEU A 163 18.54 -13.65 -4.97
C LEU A 163 19.25 -12.30 -5.01
N ILE A 164 20.58 -12.27 -4.89
CA ILE A 164 21.36 -11.05 -4.98
C ILE A 164 21.18 -10.38 -6.34
N ASP A 165 21.23 -11.15 -7.44
CA ASP A 165 21.03 -10.62 -8.79
C ASP A 165 19.62 -10.03 -8.96
N LEU A 166 18.59 -10.71 -8.44
CA LEU A 166 17.21 -10.23 -8.48
C LEU A 166 17.03 -8.94 -7.68
N LEU A 167 17.59 -8.86 -6.47
CA LEU A 167 17.49 -7.67 -5.63
C LEU A 167 18.26 -6.49 -6.24
N THR A 168 19.42 -6.76 -6.83
CA THR A 168 20.27 -5.71 -7.44
C THR A 168 19.66 -5.19 -8.74
N LYS A 169 19.09 -6.06 -9.59
CA LYS A 169 18.51 -5.65 -10.89
C LYS A 169 17.19 -4.90 -10.75
N ASN A 170 16.34 -5.29 -9.80
CA ASN A 170 15.00 -4.71 -9.66
C ASN A 170 14.94 -3.52 -8.72
N ASN A 171 16.08 -3.10 -8.13
CA ASN A 171 16.17 -2.01 -7.15
C ASN A 171 15.06 -2.11 -6.09
N LEU A 172 14.87 -3.30 -5.53
CA LEU A 172 13.79 -3.56 -4.59
C LEU A 172 14.13 -2.94 -3.23
N ASP A 173 13.29 -2.01 -2.81
CA ASP A 173 13.48 -1.26 -1.56
C ASP A 173 13.01 -2.01 -0.32
N SER A 174 12.20 -3.07 -0.45
CA SER A 174 11.83 -3.94 0.68
C SER A 174 11.32 -5.32 0.25
N LEU A 175 11.58 -6.33 1.08
CA LEU A 175 11.14 -7.72 0.94
C LEU A 175 10.84 -8.29 2.33
N SER A 176 9.56 -8.49 2.63
CA SER A 176 9.13 -9.14 3.88
C SER A 176 8.97 -10.64 3.66
N LEU A 177 9.74 -11.45 4.38
CA LEU A 177 9.68 -12.91 4.31
C LEU A 177 9.13 -13.49 5.62
N PRO A 178 8.22 -14.47 5.58
CA PRO A 178 7.81 -15.18 6.78
C PRO A 178 9.01 -15.92 7.37
N LEU A 179 9.07 -16.02 8.69
CA LEU A 179 10.08 -16.85 9.35
C LEU A 179 9.78 -18.33 9.11
N LYS A 180 10.60 -18.99 8.29
CA LYS A 180 10.58 -20.43 8.08
C LYS A 180 11.99 -20.98 8.24
N LEU A 181 12.20 -21.75 9.30
CA LEU A 181 13.46 -22.41 9.56
C LEU A 181 13.55 -23.70 8.75
N ALA A 182 14.71 -23.97 8.14
CA ALA A 182 14.93 -25.22 7.42
C ALA A 182 15.14 -26.38 8.42
N PRO A 183 14.23 -27.37 8.50
CA PRO A 183 14.33 -28.42 9.50
C PRO A 183 15.50 -29.38 9.24
N GLU A 184 15.94 -29.50 7.99
CA GLU A 184 17.07 -30.35 7.62
C GLU A 184 18.41 -29.68 7.97
N ASN A 185 19.28 -30.41 8.67
CA ASN A 185 20.62 -29.95 9.07
C ASN A 185 20.64 -28.66 9.92
N ILE A 186 19.53 -28.33 10.61
CA ILE A 186 19.41 -27.12 11.43
C ILE A 186 20.58 -26.96 12.41
N ASN A 187 21.01 -28.03 13.09
CA ASN A 187 22.15 -27.99 14.03
C ASN A 187 23.49 -27.67 13.36
N ASN A 188 23.70 -28.13 12.12
CA ASN A 188 24.92 -27.82 11.37
C ASN A 188 24.88 -26.39 10.84
N ASN A 189 23.75 -25.97 10.25
CA ASN A 189 23.56 -24.60 9.76
C ASN A 189 23.69 -23.60 10.90
N PHE A 190 23.13 -23.92 12.07
CA PHE A 190 23.26 -23.14 13.29
C PHE A 190 24.72 -22.95 13.71
N LYS A 191 25.55 -24.00 13.69
CA LYS A 191 26.98 -23.89 14.00
C LYS A 191 27.73 -23.09 12.95
N GLN A 192 27.38 -23.23 11.67
CA GLN A 192 27.98 -22.45 10.59
C GLN A 192 27.69 -20.94 10.69
N LEU A 193 26.58 -20.52 11.31
CA LEU A 193 26.33 -19.10 11.58
C LEU A 193 27.39 -18.48 12.51
N LEU A 194 28.00 -19.29 13.39
CA LEU A 194 29.09 -18.85 14.26
C LEU A 194 30.42 -18.74 13.51
N ASP A 195 30.56 -19.43 12.36
CA ASP A 195 31.74 -19.37 11.49
C ASP A 195 31.78 -18.07 10.64
N ASN A 196 31.35 -16.95 11.23
CA ASN A 196 31.33 -15.61 10.62
C ASN A 196 32.11 -14.59 11.48
N PRO A 197 33.38 -14.83 11.83
CA PRO A 197 34.07 -14.11 12.92
C PRO A 197 34.14 -12.58 12.72
N GLU A 198 34.26 -12.11 11.49
CA GLU A 198 34.36 -10.68 11.19
C GLU A 198 32.99 -9.99 11.03
N THR A 199 31.99 -10.76 10.61
CA THR A 199 30.68 -10.27 10.13
C THR A 199 29.50 -10.76 10.98
N PHE A 200 29.75 -11.48 12.07
CA PHE A 200 28.72 -12.09 12.93
C PHE A 200 27.62 -11.10 13.37
N ASN A 201 28.03 -9.90 13.81
CA ASN A 201 27.16 -8.79 14.19
C ASN A 201 27.16 -7.66 13.13
N THR A 202 27.29 -8.01 11.85
CA THR A 202 27.11 -7.06 10.74
C THR A 202 25.70 -7.21 10.21
N TYR A 203 24.93 -6.12 10.26
CA TYR A 203 23.51 -6.12 9.89
C TYR A 203 23.31 -5.74 8.44
N LEU A 204 22.35 -6.38 7.78
CA LEU A 204 21.79 -5.99 6.50
C LEU A 204 20.34 -5.59 6.74
N ASP A 205 20.04 -4.29 6.69
CA ASP A 205 18.73 -3.73 7.05
C ASP A 205 17.82 -3.47 5.86
N GLN A 206 18.32 -3.64 4.64
CA GLN A 206 17.52 -3.63 3.42
C GLN A 206 18.05 -4.69 2.45
N PRO A 207 17.17 -5.33 1.66
CA PRO A 207 15.71 -5.14 1.63
C PRO A 207 14.95 -6.04 2.62
N PHE A 208 15.62 -6.89 3.39
CA PHE A 208 14.95 -7.98 4.11
C PHE A 208 14.29 -7.56 5.42
N SER A 209 13.06 -8.02 5.62
CA SER A 209 12.41 -8.12 6.94
C SER A 209 12.04 -9.57 7.23
N ILE A 210 12.59 -10.15 8.30
CA ILE A 210 12.39 -11.56 8.69
C ILE A 210 12.09 -11.64 10.19
N GLY A 211 11.04 -12.38 10.57
CA GLY A 211 10.70 -12.59 11.98
C GLY A 211 10.44 -11.28 12.74
N GLY A 212 9.85 -10.29 12.07
CA GLY A 212 9.61 -8.96 12.65
C GLY A 212 10.85 -8.08 12.86
N SER A 213 12.04 -8.55 12.48
CA SER A 213 13.25 -7.73 12.41
C SER A 213 13.34 -7.03 11.06
N SER A 214 13.58 -5.71 11.08
CA SER A 214 13.88 -4.92 9.88
C SER A 214 15.31 -5.11 9.34
N ALA A 215 16.12 -5.95 10.00
CA ALA A 215 17.44 -6.31 9.53
C ALA A 215 17.77 -7.78 9.81
N ILE A 216 18.70 -8.33 9.05
CA ILE A 216 19.25 -9.67 9.26
C ILE A 216 20.76 -9.61 9.48
N SER A 217 21.28 -10.59 10.21
CA SER A 217 22.71 -10.83 10.44
C SER A 217 22.88 -12.30 10.85
N PRO A 218 24.09 -12.88 10.79
CA PRO A 218 24.33 -14.21 11.33
C PRO A 218 23.88 -14.34 12.79
N SER A 219 24.09 -13.32 13.62
CA SER A 219 23.63 -13.27 15.01
C SER A 219 22.10 -13.29 15.15
N ILE A 220 21.38 -12.51 14.36
CA ILE A 220 19.90 -12.48 14.36
C ILE A 220 19.33 -13.82 13.91
N LEU A 221 19.87 -14.39 12.83
CA LEU A 221 19.44 -15.69 12.31
C LEU A 221 19.68 -16.80 13.34
N LEU A 222 20.79 -16.71 14.08
CA LEU A 222 21.10 -17.63 15.17
C LEU A 222 20.07 -17.51 16.30
N VAL A 223 19.70 -16.30 16.71
CA VAL A 223 18.66 -16.08 17.73
C VAL A 223 17.30 -16.62 17.28
N LEU A 224 16.91 -16.38 16.03
CA LEU A 224 15.65 -16.88 15.47
C LEU A 224 15.59 -18.41 15.45
N ALA A 225 16.73 -19.08 15.32
CA ALA A 225 16.84 -20.54 15.38
C ALA A 225 17.10 -21.09 16.80
N ALA A 226 17.34 -20.25 17.82
CA ALA A 226 17.77 -20.70 19.14
C ALA A 226 16.80 -21.69 19.79
N GLY A 227 15.49 -21.48 19.61
CA GLY A 227 14.44 -22.32 20.19
C GLY A 227 14.39 -23.76 19.67
N THR A 228 15.11 -24.08 18.58
CA THR A 228 15.17 -25.44 18.02
C THR A 228 16.27 -26.31 18.64
N ILE A 229 17.11 -25.72 19.51
CA ILE A 229 18.25 -26.40 20.14
C ILE A 229 18.03 -26.43 21.66
N ASP A 230 18.49 -27.50 22.33
CA ASP A 230 18.45 -27.58 23.80
C ASP A 230 19.24 -26.42 24.45
N ALA A 231 18.74 -25.89 25.56
CA ALA A 231 19.36 -24.72 26.22
C ALA A 231 20.81 -24.97 26.66
N ASN A 232 21.18 -26.19 27.10
CA ASN A 232 22.56 -26.47 27.48
C ASN A 232 23.47 -26.59 26.27
N GLU A 233 23.00 -27.22 25.19
CA GLU A 233 23.75 -27.27 23.92
C GLU A 233 23.92 -25.86 23.36
N PHE A 234 22.86 -25.04 23.38
CA PHE A 234 22.90 -23.65 22.95
C PHE A 234 23.94 -22.84 23.73
N ARG A 235 23.95 -22.94 25.08
CA ARG A 235 24.94 -22.28 25.95
C ARG A 235 26.38 -22.64 25.59
N ILE A 236 26.64 -23.93 25.35
CA ILE A 236 27.99 -24.40 25.00
C ILE A 236 28.36 -23.88 23.60
N THR A 237 27.41 -23.93 22.66
CA THR A 237 27.65 -23.62 21.25
C THR A 237 27.95 -22.15 21.03
N ILE A 238 27.23 -21.24 21.68
CA ILE A 238 27.46 -19.79 21.52
C ILE A 238 28.62 -19.27 22.38
N SER A 239 29.26 -20.12 23.17
CA SER A 239 30.34 -19.71 24.07
C SER A 239 31.46 -18.98 23.30
N GLY A 240 31.90 -17.84 23.82
CA GLY A 240 32.92 -17.01 23.19
C GLY A 240 32.40 -16.04 22.12
N HIS A 241 31.10 -16.01 21.85
CA HIS A 241 30.48 -15.04 20.94
C HIS A 241 29.70 -13.98 21.72
N SER A 242 29.82 -12.72 21.29
CA SER A 242 29.08 -11.60 21.88
C SER A 242 27.86 -11.24 21.06
N PHE A 243 26.75 -10.98 21.72
CA PHE A 243 25.51 -10.49 21.12
C PHE A 243 25.29 -9.01 21.45
N THR A 244 24.32 -8.41 20.77
CA THR A 244 23.89 -7.02 20.96
C THR A 244 22.44 -6.96 21.45
N VAL A 245 22.00 -5.77 21.88
CA VAL A 245 20.60 -5.53 22.23
C VAL A 245 19.64 -5.80 21.06
N ASN A 246 20.06 -5.68 19.81
CA ASN A 246 19.17 -5.99 18.68
C ASN A 246 18.88 -7.49 18.58
N ASP A 247 19.87 -8.33 18.86
CA ASP A 247 19.71 -9.78 18.81
C ASP A 247 18.73 -10.23 19.92
N ILE A 248 18.88 -9.68 21.12
CA ILE A 248 17.95 -9.93 22.23
C ILE A 248 16.54 -9.43 21.92
N ALA A 249 16.42 -8.26 21.30
CA ALA A 249 15.13 -7.68 20.92
C ALA A 249 14.36 -8.58 19.95
N VAL A 250 15.04 -9.12 18.95
CA VAL A 250 14.46 -10.10 18.01
C VAL A 250 14.02 -11.37 18.76
N GLY A 251 14.83 -11.85 19.71
CA GLY A 251 14.48 -12.99 20.54
C GLY A 251 13.20 -12.79 21.36
N ILE A 252 13.05 -11.61 21.98
CA ILE A 252 11.85 -11.23 22.75
C ILE A 252 10.62 -11.18 21.82
N LEU A 253 10.75 -10.55 20.65
CA LEU A 253 9.68 -10.42 19.67
C LEU A 253 9.17 -11.77 19.16
N ASN A 254 10.07 -12.76 19.03
CA ASN A 254 9.77 -14.08 18.50
C ASN A 254 9.50 -15.13 19.60
N ASN A 255 9.28 -14.71 20.86
CA ASN A 255 9.01 -15.61 21.99
C ASN A 255 10.05 -16.73 22.16
N VAL A 256 11.34 -16.42 21.95
CA VAL A 256 12.43 -17.37 22.25
C VAL A 256 12.34 -17.80 23.72
N PRO A 257 12.53 -19.10 24.05
CA PRO A 257 12.38 -19.57 25.43
C PRO A 257 13.25 -18.80 26.43
N SER A 258 12.75 -18.59 27.65
CA SER A 258 13.38 -17.73 28.65
C SER A 258 14.77 -18.20 29.09
N GLU A 259 15.03 -19.50 29.11
CA GLU A 259 16.37 -20.05 29.37
C GLU A 259 17.37 -19.65 28.28
N HIS A 260 16.97 -19.65 27.00
CA HIS A 260 17.81 -19.19 25.90
C HIS A 260 18.01 -17.69 25.93
N LEU A 261 16.98 -16.91 26.24
CA LEU A 261 17.10 -15.46 26.43
C LEU A 261 18.09 -15.13 27.55
N LYS A 262 18.06 -15.87 28.67
CA LYS A 262 19.01 -15.71 29.78
C LYS A 262 20.44 -15.99 29.34
N ILE A 263 20.65 -17.04 28.54
CA ILE A 263 21.97 -17.37 27.97
C ILE A 263 22.46 -16.27 27.02
N LEU A 264 21.60 -15.77 26.13
CA LEU A 264 21.92 -14.68 25.21
C LEU A 264 22.27 -13.39 25.96
N MET A 265 21.46 -13.00 26.94
CA MET A 265 21.70 -11.80 27.75
C MET A 265 23.02 -11.88 28.53
N ALA A 266 23.38 -13.06 29.04
CA ALA A 266 24.68 -13.27 29.71
C ALA A 266 25.88 -13.09 28.77
N ASN A 267 25.68 -13.21 27.45
CA ASN A 267 26.69 -13.00 26.41
C ASN A 267 26.48 -11.67 25.65
N THR A 268 25.68 -10.75 26.18
CA THR A 268 25.41 -9.44 25.56
C THR A 268 26.06 -8.32 26.36
N VAL A 269 26.77 -7.43 25.67
CA VAL A 269 27.37 -6.23 26.26
C VAL A 269 26.36 -5.07 26.18
N GLU A 270 26.31 -4.23 27.21
CA GLU A 270 25.45 -3.02 27.27
C GLU A 270 23.94 -3.27 27.04
N LEU A 271 23.33 -4.16 27.83
CA LEU A 271 21.89 -4.51 27.75
C LEU A 271 20.91 -3.32 27.90
N ASN A 272 21.37 -2.19 28.43
CA ASN A 272 20.57 -0.98 28.62
C ASN A 272 20.48 -0.08 27.38
N LYS A 273 21.11 -0.44 26.26
CA LYS A 273 21.03 0.30 25.00
C LYS A 273 19.66 0.16 24.33
N MET A 274 19.37 1.12 23.45
CA MET A 274 18.16 1.13 22.65
C MET A 274 18.20 0.02 21.58
N PRO A 275 17.18 -0.84 21.46
CA PRO A 275 17.07 -1.76 20.34
C PRO A 275 16.65 -1.00 19.08
N ILE A 276 17.45 -1.02 18.01
CA ILE A 276 17.22 -0.19 16.81
C ILE A 276 16.27 -0.86 15.82
N PHE A 277 16.45 -2.15 15.55
CA PHE A 277 15.73 -2.84 14.46
C PHE A 277 14.32 -3.31 14.83
N VAL A 278 13.93 -3.16 16.10
CA VAL A 278 12.62 -3.54 16.65
C VAL A 278 12.00 -2.33 17.32
N GLN A 279 11.60 -1.31 16.54
CA GLN A 279 10.92 -0.10 17.02
C GLN A 279 9.48 -0.06 16.50
N ASN A 280 8.58 0.55 17.29
CA ASN A 280 7.18 0.70 16.89
C ASN A 280 6.92 2.11 16.34
N LYS A 281 6.00 2.21 15.38
CA LYS A 281 5.58 3.48 14.76
C LYS A 281 5.03 4.48 15.78
N TYR A 282 4.34 4.01 16.83
CA TYR A 282 3.63 4.86 17.80
C TYR A 282 4.27 4.87 19.20
N VAL A 283 5.17 3.94 19.48
CA VAL A 283 5.85 3.80 20.77
C VAL A 283 7.34 3.61 20.53
N THR A 284 8.17 4.43 21.16
CA THR A 284 9.62 4.26 21.11
C THR A 284 10.05 3.38 22.27
N TYR A 285 10.85 2.35 22.00
CA TYR A 285 11.43 1.50 23.04
C TYR A 285 12.84 2.00 23.34
N TYR A 286 13.08 2.50 24.54
CA TYR A 286 14.39 3.08 24.91
C TYR A 286 15.38 2.02 25.38
N ASN A 287 14.88 0.84 25.76
CA ASN A 287 15.67 -0.29 26.17
C ASN A 287 14.90 -1.61 25.92
N LEU A 288 15.53 -2.75 26.23
CA LEU A 288 14.93 -4.07 26.08
C LEU A 288 13.71 -4.32 26.98
N ALA A 289 13.64 -3.68 28.15
CA ALA A 289 12.52 -3.86 29.06
C ALA A 289 11.25 -3.16 28.53
N ASP A 290 11.38 -2.01 27.89
CA ASP A 290 10.27 -1.37 27.16
C ASP A 290 9.69 -2.29 26.09
N LEU A 291 10.56 -2.95 25.32
CA LEU A 291 10.13 -3.94 24.33
C LEU A 291 9.45 -5.13 25.00
N ALA A 292 10.02 -5.70 26.05
CA ALA A 292 9.43 -6.83 26.77
C ALA A 292 8.07 -6.49 27.39
N VAL A 293 7.88 -5.25 27.85
CA VAL A 293 6.56 -4.74 28.26
C VAL A 293 5.58 -4.76 27.10
N SER A 294 5.97 -4.27 25.92
CA SER A 294 5.10 -4.25 24.75
C SER A 294 4.69 -5.64 24.25
N GLN A 295 5.53 -6.64 24.52
CA GLN A 295 5.28 -8.05 24.20
C GLN A 295 4.63 -8.82 25.35
N TYR A 296 4.30 -8.16 26.47
CA TYR A 296 3.70 -8.76 27.65
C TYR A 296 4.48 -9.98 28.20
N ASN A 297 5.81 -9.91 28.15
CA ASN A 297 6.70 -11.01 28.51
C ASN A 297 7.30 -10.80 29.91
N VAL A 298 6.56 -11.21 30.95
CA VAL A 298 6.95 -11.05 32.37
C VAL A 298 8.23 -11.80 32.72
N GLU A 299 8.48 -12.96 32.09
CA GLU A 299 9.72 -13.72 32.30
C GLU A 299 10.94 -12.93 31.82
N ALA A 300 10.88 -12.41 30.59
CA ALA A 300 11.92 -11.55 30.04
C ALA A 300 12.12 -10.29 30.90
N LEU A 301 11.02 -9.65 31.35
CA LEU A 301 11.10 -8.50 32.26
C LEU A 301 11.80 -8.82 33.58
N THR A 302 11.55 -10.00 34.13
CA THR A 302 12.18 -10.44 35.39
C THR A 302 13.68 -10.68 35.18
N ILE A 303 14.08 -11.30 34.07
CA ILE A 303 15.49 -11.53 33.73
C ILE A 303 16.20 -10.19 33.49
N LEU A 304 15.61 -9.29 32.70
CA LEU A 304 16.14 -7.96 32.41
C LEU A 304 16.33 -7.14 33.69
N LYS A 305 15.32 -7.15 34.57
CA LYS A 305 15.39 -6.46 35.88
C LYS A 305 16.54 -6.98 36.73
N ASN A 306 16.79 -8.30 36.76
CA ASN A 306 17.92 -8.89 37.48
C ASN A 306 19.28 -8.50 36.89
N ASN A 307 19.32 -8.08 35.62
CA ASN A 307 20.50 -7.53 34.94
C ASN A 307 20.53 -5.99 34.95
N GLY A 308 19.70 -5.33 35.77
CA GLY A 308 19.69 -3.88 35.93
C GLY A 308 18.99 -3.11 34.81
N VAL A 309 18.29 -3.79 33.90
CA VAL A 309 17.49 -3.15 32.84
C VAL A 309 16.02 -3.14 33.26
N THR A 310 15.49 -1.95 33.52
CA THR A 310 14.09 -1.76 33.92
C THR A 310 13.32 -0.97 32.86
N PRO A 311 11.99 -1.16 32.76
CA PRO A 311 11.16 -0.32 31.90
C PRO A 311 11.38 1.16 32.18
N THR A 312 11.27 1.99 31.14
CA THR A 312 11.34 3.44 31.25
C THR A 312 10.29 3.92 32.26
N ASN A 313 10.67 4.86 33.13
CA ASN A 313 9.78 5.41 34.15
C ASN A 313 9.99 6.92 34.26
N GLU A 314 9.63 7.64 33.19
CA GLU A 314 9.86 9.08 33.09
C GLU A 314 8.52 9.85 33.03
N PRO A 315 8.01 10.34 34.17
CA PRO A 315 6.79 11.16 34.23
C PRO A 315 6.88 12.40 33.34
N GLY A 316 5.89 12.63 32.48
CA GLY A 316 5.86 13.66 31.44
C GLY A 316 6.38 13.23 30.07
N ILE A 317 7.00 12.03 29.96
CA ILE A 317 7.49 11.47 28.69
C ILE A 317 6.77 10.15 28.40
N ILE A 318 7.15 9.08 29.10
CA ILE A 318 6.57 7.74 28.95
C ILE A 318 6.97 6.87 30.15
N THR A 319 6.12 5.93 30.50
CA THR A 319 6.41 4.87 31.47
C THR A 319 6.16 3.48 30.92
N GLY A 320 6.67 2.46 31.61
CA GLY A 320 6.34 1.06 31.34
C GLY A 320 4.83 0.80 31.34
N LEU A 321 4.05 1.43 32.22
CA LEU A 321 2.58 1.25 32.17
C LEU A 321 1.97 1.88 30.93
N ASP A 322 2.44 3.04 30.48
CA ASP A 322 1.98 3.60 29.21
C ASP A 322 2.24 2.63 28.07
N ILE A 323 3.46 2.07 27.98
CA ILE A 323 3.82 1.11 26.94
C ILE A 323 2.92 -0.13 26.99
N ALA A 324 2.66 -0.68 28.18
CA ALA A 324 1.79 -1.83 28.35
C ALA A 324 0.35 -1.54 27.91
N ILE A 325 -0.22 -0.39 28.33
CA ILE A 325 -1.60 -0.01 28.03
C ILE A 325 -1.77 0.28 26.54
N LEU A 326 -0.83 1.01 25.94
CA LEU A 326 -0.91 1.40 24.54
C LEU A 326 -0.81 0.20 23.59
N ASN A 327 -0.16 -0.90 23.99
CA ASN A 327 -0.09 -2.09 23.16
C ASN A 327 -1.29 -3.04 23.34
N LEU A 328 -2.27 -2.69 24.19
CA LEU A 328 -3.45 -3.53 24.37
C LEU A 328 -4.26 -3.60 23.06
N PRO A 329 -4.83 -4.76 22.73
CA PRO A 329 -5.68 -4.90 21.55
C PRO A 329 -6.93 -4.02 21.70
N GLN A 330 -7.31 -3.35 20.59
CA GLN A 330 -8.51 -2.51 20.53
C GLN A 330 -9.78 -3.31 20.21
N ASN A 331 -9.65 -4.52 19.64
CA ASN A 331 -10.76 -5.42 19.33
C ASN A 331 -10.71 -6.68 20.20
N ASN A 332 -11.87 -7.14 20.61
CA ASN A 332 -12.08 -8.15 21.65
C ASN A 332 -12.11 -9.58 21.16
N ASP A 333 -12.25 -9.80 19.83
CA ASP A 333 -12.27 -11.14 19.23
C ASP A 333 -11.01 -11.95 19.59
N LEU A 334 -9.88 -11.25 19.75
CA LEU A 334 -8.59 -11.83 20.11
C LEU A 334 -8.58 -12.54 21.48
N TYR A 335 -9.40 -12.10 22.44
CA TYR A 335 -9.45 -12.72 23.77
C TYR A 335 -10.32 -13.97 23.82
N ASN A 336 -11.33 -14.05 22.95
CA ASN A 336 -12.17 -15.23 22.84
C ASN A 336 -11.41 -16.40 22.19
N GLU A 337 -10.46 -16.08 21.31
CA GLU A 337 -9.64 -17.07 20.60
C GLU A 337 -8.41 -17.55 21.41
N SER A 338 -7.90 -16.73 22.35
CA SER A 338 -6.73 -17.10 23.17
C SER A 338 -6.79 -16.54 24.61
N PRO A 339 -7.35 -17.29 25.58
CA PRO A 339 -7.38 -16.89 26.98
C PRO A 339 -6.00 -16.67 27.61
N GLU A 340 -4.96 -17.36 27.12
CA GLU A 340 -3.59 -17.20 27.59
C GLU A 340 -3.04 -15.79 27.35
N MET A 341 -3.46 -15.13 26.26
CA MET A 341 -3.06 -13.75 25.95
C MET A 341 -3.60 -12.76 26.99
N LEU A 342 -4.85 -12.92 27.42
CA LEU A 342 -5.44 -12.08 28.46
C LEU A 342 -4.64 -12.17 29.77
N ASN A 343 -4.26 -13.39 30.17
CA ASN A 343 -3.44 -13.60 31.36
C ASN A 343 -2.08 -12.89 31.26
N LYS A 344 -1.39 -12.98 30.11
CA LYS A 344 -0.12 -12.26 29.90
C LYS A 344 -0.27 -10.75 30.06
N HIS A 345 -1.35 -10.16 29.54
CA HIS A 345 -1.62 -8.73 29.67
C HIS A 345 -1.83 -8.34 31.14
N ILE A 346 -2.68 -9.09 31.85
CA ILE A 346 -2.99 -8.87 33.26
C ILE A 346 -1.74 -9.00 34.12
N GLU A 347 -0.94 -10.05 33.92
CA GLU A 347 0.29 -10.29 34.68
C GLU A 347 1.33 -9.20 34.46
N THR A 348 1.50 -8.72 33.23
CA THR A 348 2.43 -7.63 32.91
C THR A 348 2.02 -6.33 33.60
N ILE A 349 0.73 -5.97 33.56
CA ILE A 349 0.22 -4.77 34.23
C ILE A 349 0.38 -4.91 35.76
N LYS A 350 0.04 -6.07 36.34
CA LYS A 350 0.25 -6.36 37.77
C LYS A 350 1.74 -6.26 38.15
N PHE A 351 2.63 -6.78 37.31
CA PHE A 351 4.08 -6.68 37.52
C PHE A 351 4.51 -5.21 37.58
N LEU A 352 4.08 -4.38 36.63
CA LEU A 352 4.43 -2.96 36.59
C LEU A 352 3.85 -2.19 37.79
N GLN A 353 2.57 -2.40 38.13
CA GLN A 353 1.96 -1.77 39.31
C GLN A 353 2.67 -2.15 40.61
N LYS A 354 3.00 -3.43 40.81
CA LYS A 354 3.72 -3.91 42.00
C LYS A 354 5.10 -3.27 42.13
N ASN A 355 5.71 -2.89 41.01
CA ASN A 355 6.98 -2.20 40.95
C ASN A 355 6.85 -0.65 40.98
N GLY A 356 5.66 -0.12 41.26
CA GLY A 356 5.44 1.31 41.50
C GLY A 356 5.34 2.16 40.23
N TYR A 357 5.16 1.56 39.06
CA TYR A 357 4.91 2.31 37.83
C TYR A 357 3.53 2.96 37.87
N MET A 358 3.43 4.16 37.31
CA MET A 358 2.18 4.93 37.13
C MET A 358 2.01 5.23 35.63
N ALA A 359 0.79 5.59 35.22
CA ALA A 359 0.49 5.89 33.82
C ALA A 359 0.01 7.33 33.63
N HIS A 360 0.20 7.87 32.44
CA HIS A 360 -0.36 9.16 32.06
C HIS A 360 -1.84 9.01 31.70
N GLY A 361 -2.67 9.90 32.20
CA GLY A 361 -4.09 9.88 31.90
C GLY A 361 -4.88 10.89 32.71
N TYR A 362 -6.18 10.90 32.45
CA TYR A 362 -7.13 11.75 33.14
C TYR A 362 -8.50 11.09 33.22
N VAL A 363 -9.28 11.52 34.20
CA VAL A 363 -10.69 11.15 34.31
C VAL A 363 -11.52 12.26 33.67
N THR A 364 -12.34 11.89 32.69
CA THR A 364 -13.25 12.83 32.02
C THR A 364 -14.37 13.29 32.96
N LYS A 365 -15.11 14.34 32.55
CA LYS A 365 -16.32 14.79 33.29
C LYS A 365 -17.39 13.69 33.40
N GLU A 366 -17.41 12.74 32.46
CA GLU A 366 -18.29 11.57 32.46
C GLU A 366 -17.75 10.41 33.32
N LEU A 367 -16.73 10.66 34.14
CA LEU A 367 -16.06 9.65 34.98
C LEU A 367 -15.42 8.50 34.18
N LYS A 368 -15.15 8.70 32.89
CA LYS A 368 -14.41 7.74 32.06
C LYS A 368 -12.92 7.99 32.19
N LEU A 369 -12.18 6.96 32.59
CA LEU A 369 -10.72 6.97 32.64
C LEU A 369 -10.15 6.82 31.22
N THR A 370 -9.30 7.77 30.84
CA THR A 370 -8.54 7.76 29.58
C THR A 370 -7.05 7.80 29.90
N PHE A 371 -6.30 6.84 29.38
CA PHE A 371 -4.84 6.91 29.36
C PHE A 371 -4.40 7.71 28.13
N ASP A 372 -3.56 8.70 28.37
CA ASP A 372 -3.10 9.67 27.36
C ASP A 372 -1.60 9.88 27.54
N ALA A 373 -0.82 8.90 27.07
CA ALA A 373 0.63 8.99 27.08
C ALA A 373 1.07 10.12 26.15
N PRO A 374 1.96 11.02 26.61
CA PRO A 374 2.46 12.12 25.80
C PRO A 374 2.93 11.65 24.43
N PHE A 375 2.53 12.38 23.39
CA PHE A 375 2.95 12.16 22.00
C PHE A 375 2.56 10.81 21.38
N SER A 376 1.75 9.98 22.06
CA SER A 376 1.28 8.68 21.56
C SER A 376 -0.21 8.67 21.21
N LYS A 377 -0.81 7.47 21.12
CA LYS A 377 -2.25 7.26 20.98
C LYS A 377 -2.93 7.26 22.36
N ARG A 378 -4.26 7.38 22.38
CA ARG A 378 -5.07 7.29 23.60
C ARG A 378 -5.64 5.89 23.77
N TYR A 379 -5.90 5.50 25.01
CA TYR A 379 -6.61 4.27 25.35
C TYR A 379 -7.74 4.58 26.33
N GLN A 380 -8.98 4.23 25.97
CA GLN A 380 -10.14 4.46 26.83
C GLN A 380 -10.45 3.16 27.59
N VAL A 381 -10.53 3.23 28.92
CA VAL A 381 -10.69 2.02 29.75
C VAL A 381 -12.03 1.32 29.51
N HIS A 382 -13.04 2.03 29.01
CA HIS A 382 -14.30 1.39 28.64
C HIS A 382 -14.19 0.45 27.44
N ASP A 383 -13.11 0.55 26.65
CA ASP A 383 -12.85 -0.35 25.51
C ASP A 383 -12.45 -1.75 25.98
N ALA A 384 -11.99 -1.89 27.23
CA ALA A 384 -11.76 -3.19 27.84
C ALA A 384 -13.09 -3.85 28.22
N ILE A 385 -13.44 -4.95 27.54
CA ILE A 385 -14.63 -5.75 27.86
C ILE A 385 -14.40 -6.63 29.10
N ASP A 386 -13.18 -7.17 29.26
CA ASP A 386 -12.88 -8.05 30.39
C ASP A 386 -12.96 -7.31 31.74
N VAL A 387 -13.66 -7.92 32.69
CA VAL A 387 -13.97 -7.31 33.99
C VAL A 387 -12.71 -7.20 34.85
N GLU A 388 -11.82 -8.21 34.83
CA GLU A 388 -10.60 -8.20 35.63
C GLU A 388 -9.62 -7.15 35.09
N LEU A 389 -9.37 -7.14 33.77
CA LEU A 389 -8.51 -6.15 33.12
C LEU A 389 -9.04 -4.72 33.36
N LYS A 390 -10.36 -4.52 33.25
CA LYS A 390 -10.97 -3.21 33.50
C LYS A 390 -10.81 -2.75 34.95
N GLN A 391 -11.00 -3.65 35.92
CA GLN A 391 -10.74 -3.34 37.34
C GLN A 391 -9.27 -3.01 37.58
N LEU A 392 -8.37 -3.79 36.98
CA LEU A 392 -6.93 -3.59 37.07
C LEU A 392 -6.54 -2.21 36.51
N LEU A 393 -7.00 -1.87 35.30
CA LEU A 393 -6.75 -0.57 34.67
C LEU A 393 -7.29 0.60 35.51
N THR A 394 -8.46 0.43 36.13
CA THR A 394 -9.06 1.47 37.00
C THR A 394 -8.28 1.68 38.30
N SER A 395 -7.52 0.68 38.74
CA SER A 395 -6.68 0.77 39.94
C SER A 395 -5.30 1.41 39.71
N ILE A 396 -4.94 1.69 38.45
CA ILE A 396 -3.65 2.30 38.11
C ILE A 396 -3.59 3.75 38.63
N GLY A 397 -2.53 4.07 39.36
CA GLY A 397 -2.22 5.44 39.76
C GLY A 397 -1.89 6.31 38.55
N LEU A 398 -2.45 7.52 38.52
CA LEU A 398 -2.20 8.50 37.46
C LEU A 398 -1.07 9.44 37.82
N ILE A 399 -0.21 9.71 36.84
CA ILE A 399 0.86 10.70 36.95
C ILE A 399 0.26 12.09 37.12
N ASP A 400 0.78 12.84 38.09
CA ASP A 400 0.33 14.19 38.38
C ASP A 400 0.65 15.15 37.22
N LYS A 401 -0.26 16.08 36.94
CA LYS A 401 -0.08 17.06 35.86
C LYS A 401 1.11 18.00 36.05
N SER A 402 1.63 18.14 37.26
CA SER A 402 2.87 18.87 37.54
C SER A 402 4.10 18.31 36.82
N TYR A 403 4.04 17.06 36.32
CA TYR A 403 5.09 16.48 35.49
C TYR A 403 4.93 16.77 33.99
N GLU A 404 3.84 17.43 33.56
CA GLU A 404 3.68 17.87 32.18
C GLU A 404 4.81 18.83 31.77
N ILE A 405 5.33 18.65 30.55
CA ILE A 405 6.45 19.43 30.05
C ILE A 405 5.97 20.81 29.61
N HIS A 406 6.40 21.83 30.35
CA HIS A 406 6.22 23.22 29.95
C HIS A 406 6.93 23.50 28.64
N GLN A 407 6.19 24.03 27.68
CA GLN A 407 6.67 24.31 26.34
C GLN A 407 7.51 25.60 26.34
N GLU A 408 8.63 25.56 25.65
CA GLU A 408 9.58 26.67 25.52
C GLU A 408 9.10 27.65 24.45
N PHE A 409 9.23 28.94 24.73
CA PHE A 409 9.00 29.97 23.71
C PHE A 409 10.16 29.97 22.68
N VAL A 410 9.93 30.62 21.54
CA VAL A 410 10.98 30.78 20.51
C VAL A 410 12.20 31.45 21.15
N ASP A 411 13.36 30.84 21.00
CA ASP A 411 14.63 31.26 21.61
C ASP A 411 15.79 31.20 20.58
N ASN A 412 17.03 31.44 21.04
CA ASN A 412 18.23 31.38 20.20
C ASN A 412 18.97 30.03 20.26
N SER A 413 18.31 28.96 20.72
CA SER A 413 18.88 27.61 20.71
C SER A 413 18.97 27.06 19.28
N ASP A 414 19.90 26.13 19.06
CA ASP A 414 20.06 25.43 17.77
C ASP A 414 18.73 24.77 17.32
N VAL A 415 17.96 24.22 18.28
CA VAL A 415 16.67 23.58 18.02
C VAL A 415 15.61 24.59 17.58
N SER A 416 15.45 25.70 18.29
CA SER A 416 14.45 26.73 17.94
C SER A 416 14.78 27.38 16.58
N LEU A 417 16.06 27.65 16.32
CA LEU A 417 16.54 28.18 15.04
C LEU A 417 16.29 27.20 13.89
N ALA A 418 16.55 25.90 14.09
CA ALA A 418 16.24 24.88 13.09
C ALA A 418 14.73 24.79 12.82
N ILE A 419 13.89 24.78 13.85
CA ILE A 419 12.42 24.77 13.69
C ILE A 419 11.94 26.01 12.92
N ALA A 420 12.49 27.19 13.21
CA ALA A 420 12.16 28.42 12.48
C ALA A 420 12.57 28.34 10.99
N HIS A 421 13.75 27.81 10.69
CA HIS A 421 14.20 27.59 9.31
C HIS A 421 13.25 26.64 8.55
N LEU A 422 12.85 25.54 9.19
CA LEU A 422 11.94 24.55 8.59
C LEU A 422 10.56 25.12 8.33
N ARG A 423 10.06 26.00 9.21
CA ARG A 423 8.81 26.71 8.99
C ARG A 423 8.86 27.54 7.70
N SER A 424 9.97 28.24 7.45
CA SER A 424 10.16 29.00 6.21
C SER A 424 10.24 28.08 4.98
N ARG A 425 10.98 26.97 5.04
CA ARG A 425 11.02 25.98 3.94
C ARG A 425 9.65 25.39 3.65
N LYS A 426 8.87 25.08 4.69
CA LYS A 426 7.47 24.60 4.58
C LYS A 426 6.56 25.60 3.89
N GLU A 427 6.61 26.86 4.30
CA GLU A 427 5.81 27.91 3.69
C GLU A 427 6.16 28.06 2.20
N ASN A 428 7.44 28.03 1.84
CA ASN A 428 7.89 28.08 0.45
C ASN A 428 7.39 26.87 -0.37
N LEU A 429 7.49 25.66 0.19
CA LEU A 429 7.02 24.44 -0.47
C LEU A 429 5.49 24.46 -0.68
N ASN A 430 4.73 24.82 0.35
CA ASN A 430 3.27 24.95 0.28
C ASN A 430 2.83 26.05 -0.70
N ASN A 431 3.53 27.19 -0.72
CA ASN A 431 3.24 28.26 -1.67
C ASN A 431 3.56 27.83 -3.11
N GLY A 432 4.60 27.01 -3.31
CA GLY A 432 4.90 26.37 -4.59
C GLY A 432 3.76 25.47 -5.11
N GLN A 433 3.01 24.83 -4.20
CA GLN A 433 1.85 23.99 -4.54
C GLN A 433 0.55 24.77 -4.78
N LYS A 434 0.35 25.92 -4.12
CA LYS A 434 -0.89 26.73 -4.28
C LYS A 434 -1.13 27.17 -5.72
N GLY A 435 -0.08 27.39 -6.51
CA GLY A 435 -0.17 27.70 -7.94
C GLY A 435 -0.73 26.56 -8.80
N CYS A 436 -0.78 25.33 -8.27
CA CYS A 436 -1.24 24.14 -8.97
C CYS A 436 -2.68 23.75 -8.67
N ALA A 437 -3.26 24.30 -7.59
CA ALA A 437 -4.57 23.88 -7.09
C ALA A 437 -5.74 24.21 -8.05
N SER A 438 -5.62 25.23 -8.91
CA SER A 438 -6.67 25.62 -9.84
C SER A 438 -6.50 25.06 -11.25
N VAL A 439 -5.32 24.55 -11.60
CA VAL A 439 -4.95 24.25 -13.00
C VAL A 439 -5.88 23.21 -13.62
N ALA A 440 -6.20 22.13 -12.90
CA ALA A 440 -7.14 21.13 -13.37
C ALA A 440 -8.55 21.72 -13.61
N LYS A 441 -9.01 22.63 -12.74
CA LYS A 441 -10.29 23.33 -12.90
C LYS A 441 -10.26 24.32 -14.07
N ASP A 442 -9.15 25.00 -14.27
CA ASP A 442 -8.94 25.94 -15.38
C ASP A 442 -8.92 25.19 -16.72
N ILE A 443 -8.31 23.99 -16.77
CA ILE A 443 -8.32 23.09 -17.93
C ILE A 443 -9.75 22.63 -18.24
N LEU A 444 -10.52 22.18 -17.25
CA LEU A 444 -11.92 21.80 -17.45
C LEU A 444 -12.75 22.98 -17.95
N THR A 445 -12.57 24.16 -17.35
CA THR A 445 -13.26 25.40 -17.77
C THR A 445 -12.92 25.77 -19.21
N ALA A 446 -11.64 25.73 -19.58
CA ALA A 446 -11.17 26.00 -20.95
C ALA A 446 -11.71 24.99 -21.97
N LYS A 447 -11.96 23.74 -21.55
CA LYS A 447 -12.62 22.69 -22.33
C LYS A 447 -14.16 22.77 -22.30
N LYS A 448 -14.74 23.69 -21.53
CA LYS A 448 -16.19 23.79 -21.24
C LYS A 448 -16.75 22.49 -20.62
N LEU A 449 -15.95 21.83 -19.80
CA LEU A 449 -16.26 20.63 -19.03
C LEU A 449 -16.49 20.97 -17.56
N ILE A 450 -17.24 20.12 -16.88
CA ILE A 450 -17.30 20.11 -15.41
C ILE A 450 -16.56 18.91 -14.84
N GLY A 451 -16.13 19.02 -13.59
CA GLY A 451 -15.48 17.91 -12.87
C GLY A 451 -16.49 16.94 -12.25
N LYS A 452 -15.97 15.81 -11.75
CA LYS A 452 -16.74 14.75 -11.08
C LYS A 452 -17.63 15.26 -9.94
N TYR A 453 -17.07 16.03 -9.00
CA TYR A 453 -17.83 16.49 -7.82
C TYR A 453 -18.99 17.44 -8.19
N PRO A 454 -18.79 18.49 -9.01
CA PRO A 454 -19.92 19.28 -9.51
C PRO A 454 -21.00 18.44 -10.25
N ALA A 455 -20.60 17.42 -10.99
CA ALA A 455 -21.56 16.51 -11.66
C ALA A 455 -22.37 15.70 -10.64
N ILE A 456 -21.74 15.21 -9.57
CA ILE A 456 -22.41 14.52 -8.46
C ILE A 456 -23.40 15.45 -7.75
N ASP A 457 -23.01 16.70 -7.49
CA ASP A 457 -23.89 17.70 -6.86
C ASP A 457 -25.14 17.95 -7.72
N GLU A 458 -24.95 18.07 -9.04
CA GLU A 458 -26.05 18.23 -10.00
C GLU A 458 -26.98 17.02 -10.02
N ILE A 459 -26.43 15.79 -10.04
CA ILE A 459 -27.22 14.55 -9.93
C ILE A 459 -28.05 14.55 -8.63
N ASN A 460 -27.44 14.90 -7.50
CA ASN A 460 -28.11 14.90 -6.20
C ASN A 460 -29.26 15.91 -6.15
N GLU A 461 -29.09 17.11 -6.71
CA GLU A 461 -30.17 18.09 -6.79
C GLU A 461 -31.30 17.64 -7.72
N ILE A 462 -30.99 16.99 -8.86
CA ILE A 462 -32.01 16.41 -9.75
C ILE A 462 -32.81 15.32 -9.03
N VAL A 463 -32.13 14.39 -8.34
CA VAL A 463 -32.75 13.32 -7.55
C VAL A 463 -33.64 13.88 -6.44
N LYS A 464 -33.19 14.95 -5.77
CA LYS A 464 -33.93 15.60 -4.70
C LYS A 464 -35.22 16.26 -5.19
N ILE A 465 -35.19 16.88 -6.38
CA ILE A 465 -36.35 17.58 -6.95
C ILE A 465 -37.37 16.60 -7.54
N ASN A 466 -36.91 15.57 -8.24
CA ASN A 466 -37.78 14.70 -9.05
C ASN A 466 -38.08 13.34 -8.39
N GLY A 467 -37.41 13.02 -7.28
CA GLY A 467 -37.45 11.68 -6.69
C GLY A 467 -36.55 10.69 -7.44
N ARG A 468 -36.64 9.40 -7.07
CA ARG A 468 -35.84 8.31 -7.66
C ARG A 468 -36.52 7.59 -8.83
N ASN A 469 -37.83 7.81 -9.02
CA ASN A 469 -38.55 7.19 -10.13
C ASN A 469 -38.12 7.87 -11.44
N ASP A 470 -37.85 7.07 -12.49
CA ASP A 470 -37.43 7.53 -13.82
C ASP A 470 -36.15 8.38 -13.87
N ILE A 471 -35.34 8.36 -12.81
CA ILE A 471 -34.12 9.17 -12.72
C ILE A 471 -33.14 8.88 -13.85
N THR A 472 -32.99 7.62 -14.26
CA THR A 472 -32.07 7.21 -15.33
C THR A 472 -32.46 7.83 -16.68
N SER A 473 -33.76 7.87 -16.99
CA SER A 473 -34.27 8.54 -18.20
C SER A 473 -34.05 10.06 -18.15
N LEU A 474 -34.29 10.68 -17.00
CA LEU A 474 -34.04 12.12 -16.81
C LEU A 474 -32.56 12.47 -16.99
N LEU A 475 -31.67 11.69 -16.36
CA LEU A 475 -30.23 11.87 -16.48
C LEU A 475 -29.75 11.62 -17.91
N HIS A 476 -30.23 10.58 -18.59
CA HIS A 476 -29.88 10.29 -19.99
C HIS A 476 -30.25 11.43 -20.93
N ASN A 477 -31.44 12.02 -20.76
CA ASN A 477 -31.89 13.17 -21.55
C ASN A 477 -31.02 14.42 -21.36
N ILE A 478 -30.37 14.56 -20.19
CA ILE A 478 -29.39 15.63 -19.94
C ILE A 478 -28.06 15.24 -20.57
N ASP A 479 -27.50 14.12 -20.12
CA ASP A 479 -26.34 13.46 -20.71
C ASP A 479 -26.20 12.01 -20.20
N PRO A 480 -25.98 11.02 -21.09
CA PRO A 480 -25.82 9.63 -20.66
C PRO A 480 -24.64 9.36 -19.72
N ALA A 481 -23.60 10.21 -19.71
CA ALA A 481 -22.50 10.11 -18.74
C ALA A 481 -22.97 10.26 -17.28
N LEU A 482 -24.05 11.02 -17.05
CA LEU A 482 -24.64 11.19 -15.72
C LEU A 482 -25.35 9.93 -15.23
N VAL A 483 -25.95 9.15 -16.14
CA VAL A 483 -26.54 7.84 -15.79
C VAL A 483 -25.46 6.94 -15.23
N GLN A 484 -24.34 6.82 -15.94
CA GLN A 484 -23.24 5.95 -15.53
C GLN A 484 -22.60 6.42 -14.22
N LEU A 485 -22.42 7.73 -14.03
CA LEU A 485 -21.93 8.29 -12.78
C LEU A 485 -22.90 8.03 -11.61
N TRP A 486 -24.21 8.17 -11.83
CA TRP A 486 -25.22 7.87 -10.82
C TRP A 486 -25.26 6.39 -10.45
N GLN A 487 -25.15 5.48 -11.43
CA GLN A 487 -25.06 4.03 -11.18
C GLN A 487 -23.82 3.70 -10.32
N LEU A 488 -22.66 4.31 -10.60
CA LEU A 488 -21.46 4.17 -9.78
C LEU A 488 -21.67 4.69 -8.35
N MET A 489 -22.46 5.75 -8.16
CA MET A 489 -22.82 6.26 -6.83
C MET A 489 -23.78 5.31 -6.07
N GLN A 490 -24.59 4.52 -6.78
CA GLN A 490 -25.49 3.54 -6.16
C GLN A 490 -24.78 2.23 -5.79
N TYR A 491 -23.54 2.03 -6.25
CA TYR A 491 -22.81 0.81 -5.98
C TYR A 491 -22.41 0.73 -4.51
N GLU A 492 -23.07 -0.13 -3.76
CA GLU A 492 -22.65 -0.49 -2.41
C GLU A 492 -21.58 -1.59 -2.50
N ILE A 493 -20.45 -1.37 -1.81
CA ILE A 493 -19.45 -2.43 -1.63
C ILE A 493 -20.10 -3.54 -0.80
N GLN A 494 -20.43 -4.66 -1.44
CA GLN A 494 -20.90 -5.83 -0.72
C GLN A 494 -19.73 -6.43 0.06
N TYR A 495 -19.87 -6.49 1.39
CA TYR A 495 -18.89 -7.12 2.26
C TYR A 495 -18.92 -8.64 2.07
N TYR A 496 -17.74 -9.22 1.91
CA TYR A 496 -17.54 -10.67 1.78
C TYR A 496 -18.28 -11.43 2.88
N LYS A 497 -19.31 -12.17 2.49
CA LYS A 497 -19.99 -13.11 3.37
C LYS A 497 -19.28 -14.45 3.29
N LYS A 498 -18.77 -14.95 4.42
CA LYS A 498 -18.23 -16.32 4.49
C LYS A 498 -19.36 -17.32 4.20
N SER A 499 -19.18 -18.13 3.18
CA SER A 499 -20.03 -19.27 2.82
C SER A 499 -19.19 -20.52 2.53
N GLU A 500 -19.83 -21.68 2.44
CA GLU A 500 -19.20 -22.93 2.03
C GLU A 500 -18.52 -22.79 0.66
N PHE A 501 -19.19 -22.12 -0.28
CA PHE A 501 -18.65 -21.80 -1.60
C PHE A 501 -17.36 -20.97 -1.54
N THR A 502 -17.33 -19.92 -0.71
CA THR A 502 -16.11 -19.08 -0.56
C THR A 502 -14.93 -19.84 0.03
N ASN A 503 -15.18 -20.89 0.83
CA ASN A 503 -14.10 -21.76 1.33
C ASN A 503 -13.51 -22.62 0.21
N PHE A 504 -14.34 -23.15 -0.71
CA PHE A 504 -13.85 -23.90 -1.87
C PHE A 504 -13.00 -23.04 -2.80
N LEU A 505 -13.42 -21.79 -3.04
CA LEU A 505 -12.65 -20.81 -3.81
C LEU A 505 -11.29 -20.51 -3.17
N THR A 506 -11.26 -20.24 -1.86
CA THR A 506 -10.01 -19.95 -1.13
C THR A 506 -9.04 -21.14 -1.13
N ALA A 507 -9.57 -22.36 -1.18
CA ALA A 507 -8.79 -23.60 -1.25
C ALA A 507 -8.40 -24.00 -2.69
N SER A 508 -8.81 -23.24 -3.71
CA SER A 508 -8.61 -23.55 -5.14
C SER A 508 -9.06 -24.96 -5.54
N ASN A 509 -10.16 -25.46 -4.95
CA ASN A 509 -10.66 -26.80 -5.22
C ASN A 509 -11.63 -26.79 -6.41
N TYR A 510 -11.11 -26.76 -7.65
CA TYR A 510 -11.89 -26.59 -8.87
C TYR A 510 -13.02 -27.61 -9.08
N ILE A 511 -12.82 -28.85 -8.63
CA ILE A 511 -13.84 -29.91 -8.76
C ILE A 511 -15.05 -29.58 -7.87
N GLU A 512 -14.81 -29.29 -6.59
CA GLU A 512 -15.89 -28.94 -5.65
C GLU A 512 -16.57 -27.62 -6.05
N ILE A 513 -15.81 -26.64 -6.56
CA ILE A 513 -16.38 -25.39 -7.09
C ILE A 513 -17.34 -25.71 -8.24
N GLN A 514 -16.91 -26.51 -9.21
CA GLN A 514 -17.72 -26.86 -10.38
C GLN A 514 -18.97 -27.66 -10.00
N ASP A 515 -18.85 -28.65 -9.11
CA ASP A 515 -19.98 -29.46 -8.64
C ASP A 515 -20.98 -28.64 -7.82
N PHE A 516 -20.48 -27.72 -6.99
CA PHE A 516 -21.32 -26.82 -6.20
C PHE A 516 -22.14 -25.91 -7.10
N VAL A 517 -21.51 -25.19 -8.03
CA VAL A 517 -22.22 -24.24 -8.90
C VAL A 517 -23.16 -24.92 -9.89
N ALA A 518 -22.91 -26.19 -10.24
CA ALA A 518 -23.80 -26.97 -11.10
C ALA A 518 -25.07 -27.46 -10.40
N SER A 519 -25.08 -27.49 -9.06
CA SER A 519 -26.19 -28.02 -8.26
C SER A 519 -26.88 -26.97 -7.39
N THR A 520 -26.19 -25.89 -7.05
CA THR A 520 -26.65 -24.86 -6.11
C THR A 520 -26.63 -23.48 -6.78
N PRO A 521 -27.77 -22.76 -6.84
CA PRO A 521 -27.82 -21.39 -7.32
C PRO A 521 -26.97 -20.47 -6.43
N LEU A 522 -26.06 -19.74 -7.04
CA LEU A 522 -25.26 -18.72 -6.33
C LEU A 522 -26.09 -17.47 -6.06
N ASP A 523 -25.87 -16.83 -4.91
CA ASP A 523 -26.37 -15.48 -4.69
C ASP A 523 -25.53 -14.42 -5.46
N GLN A 524 -25.93 -13.15 -5.38
CA GLN A 524 -25.23 -12.07 -6.09
C GLN A 524 -23.76 -11.97 -5.63
N SER A 525 -23.51 -12.00 -4.32
CA SER A 525 -22.17 -11.87 -3.75
C SER A 525 -21.27 -13.02 -4.20
N GLU A 526 -21.78 -14.25 -4.17
CA GLU A 526 -21.04 -15.44 -4.60
C GLU A 526 -20.75 -15.40 -6.10
N THR A 527 -21.68 -14.89 -6.90
CA THR A 527 -21.48 -14.67 -8.34
C THR A 527 -20.37 -13.66 -8.62
N GLU A 528 -20.34 -12.52 -7.92
CA GLU A 528 -19.27 -11.52 -8.07
C GLU A 528 -17.90 -12.10 -7.69
N ILE A 529 -17.82 -12.84 -6.58
CA ILE A 529 -16.57 -13.42 -6.09
C ILE A 529 -16.04 -14.48 -7.06
N LEU A 530 -16.90 -15.33 -7.61
CA LEU A 530 -16.49 -16.30 -8.63
C LEU A 530 -15.91 -15.57 -9.86
N PHE A 531 -16.53 -14.48 -10.30
CA PHE A 531 -16.02 -13.71 -11.43
C PHE A 531 -14.67 -13.04 -11.13
N GLN A 532 -14.48 -12.54 -9.92
CA GLN A 532 -13.18 -11.99 -9.49
C GLN A 532 -12.07 -13.05 -9.57
N HIS A 533 -12.30 -14.24 -8.99
CA HIS A 533 -11.33 -15.33 -9.02
C HIS A 533 -11.13 -15.89 -10.44
N LEU A 534 -12.17 -15.88 -11.28
CA LEU A 534 -12.05 -16.27 -12.69
C LEU A 534 -11.01 -15.42 -13.42
N MET A 535 -10.88 -14.13 -13.10
CA MET A 535 -9.85 -13.29 -13.73
C MET A 535 -8.43 -13.59 -13.24
N GLU A 536 -8.30 -14.21 -12.06
CA GLU A 536 -7.01 -14.68 -11.51
C GLU A 536 -6.60 -16.02 -12.12
N ASP A 537 -7.55 -16.91 -12.39
CA ASP A 537 -7.33 -18.21 -13.02
C ASP A 537 -8.45 -18.57 -14.02
N ILE A 538 -8.30 -18.04 -15.24
CA ILE A 538 -9.31 -18.15 -16.30
C ILE A 538 -9.52 -19.62 -16.70
N SER A 539 -8.44 -20.34 -17.03
CA SER A 539 -8.54 -21.72 -17.52
C SER A 539 -9.03 -22.69 -16.43
N GLY A 540 -8.67 -22.48 -15.16
CA GLY A 540 -9.12 -23.32 -14.05
C GLY A 540 -10.59 -23.13 -13.69
N LEU A 541 -11.12 -21.91 -13.80
CA LEU A 541 -12.46 -21.57 -13.32
C LEU A 541 -13.51 -21.37 -14.41
N MET A 542 -13.13 -21.27 -15.69
CA MET A 542 -14.10 -21.14 -16.78
C MET A 542 -15.11 -22.29 -16.84
N PRO A 543 -14.73 -23.57 -16.64
CA PRO A 543 -15.70 -24.67 -16.58
C PRO A 543 -16.77 -24.46 -15.50
N ALA A 544 -16.37 -23.97 -14.32
CA ALA A 544 -17.29 -23.66 -13.24
C ALA A 544 -18.17 -22.43 -13.56
N TRP A 545 -17.61 -21.38 -14.16
CA TRP A 545 -18.37 -20.20 -14.59
C TRP A 545 -19.52 -20.57 -15.54
N ASN A 546 -19.22 -21.45 -16.50
CA ASN A 546 -20.15 -21.90 -17.52
C ASN A 546 -21.14 -22.96 -17.02
N SER A 547 -20.85 -23.66 -15.92
CA SER A 547 -21.73 -24.70 -15.35
C SER A 547 -22.75 -24.19 -14.33
N ARG A 548 -22.77 -22.88 -14.03
CA ARG A 548 -23.69 -22.29 -13.03
C ARG A 548 -25.16 -22.61 -13.32
N VAL A 549 -25.85 -23.14 -12.31
CA VAL A 549 -27.31 -23.28 -12.33
C VAL A 549 -27.97 -21.93 -12.01
N SER A 550 -28.96 -21.53 -12.81
CA SER A 550 -29.68 -20.24 -12.67
C SER A 550 -28.73 -19.03 -12.60
N PRO A 551 -27.87 -18.81 -13.62
CA PRO A 551 -26.83 -17.78 -13.56
C PRO A 551 -27.42 -16.38 -13.36
N LEU A 552 -26.93 -15.67 -12.35
CA LEU A 552 -27.20 -14.25 -12.14
C LEU A 552 -26.28 -13.40 -13.01
N ARG A 553 -26.82 -12.26 -13.47
CA ARG A 553 -26.01 -11.21 -14.11
C ARG A 553 -25.09 -10.60 -13.06
N LEU A 554 -23.90 -10.21 -13.47
CA LEU A 554 -23.03 -9.39 -12.64
C LEU A 554 -23.69 -8.03 -12.39
N THR A 555 -23.38 -7.42 -11.25
CA THR A 555 -23.88 -6.08 -10.89
C THR A 555 -23.31 -5.05 -11.84
N ASN A 556 -22.05 -5.22 -12.25
CA ASN A 556 -21.41 -4.46 -13.30
C ASN A 556 -20.30 -5.29 -13.97
N LEU A 557 -19.91 -4.92 -15.19
CA LEU A 557 -18.82 -5.57 -15.92
C LEU A 557 -17.47 -4.84 -15.77
N LEU A 558 -17.38 -3.83 -14.92
CA LEU A 558 -16.22 -2.94 -14.84
C LEU A 558 -14.94 -3.63 -14.40
N PHE A 559 -15.04 -4.82 -13.78
CA PHE A 559 -13.86 -5.60 -13.40
C PHE A 559 -13.00 -5.99 -14.63
N LEU A 560 -13.62 -6.16 -15.81
CA LEU A 560 -12.92 -6.45 -17.06
C LEU A 560 -12.01 -5.31 -17.54
N ARG A 561 -12.20 -4.08 -17.05
CA ARG A 561 -11.37 -2.93 -17.45
C ARG A 561 -9.89 -3.12 -17.11
N ASN A 562 -9.59 -3.95 -16.11
CA ASN A 562 -8.24 -4.21 -15.63
C ASN A 562 -7.57 -5.41 -16.34
N ALA A 563 -8.28 -6.13 -17.22
CA ALA A 563 -7.75 -7.33 -17.87
C ALA A 563 -6.81 -6.95 -19.04
N SER A 564 -5.66 -7.61 -19.15
CA SER A 564 -4.80 -7.48 -20.33
C SER A 564 -5.49 -8.00 -21.59
N LEU A 565 -5.08 -7.54 -22.77
CA LEU A 565 -5.63 -8.05 -24.04
C LEU A 565 -5.48 -9.58 -24.17
N GLU A 566 -4.40 -10.14 -23.63
CA GLU A 566 -4.18 -11.60 -23.56
C GLU A 566 -5.26 -12.29 -22.72
N GLN A 567 -5.67 -11.70 -21.60
CA GLN A 567 -6.78 -12.22 -20.78
C GLN A 567 -8.12 -12.12 -21.51
N TRP A 568 -8.39 -11.03 -22.24
CA TRP A 568 -9.60 -10.92 -23.08
C TRP A 568 -9.66 -12.03 -24.14
N GLN A 569 -8.54 -12.31 -24.80
CA GLN A 569 -8.43 -13.38 -25.79
C GLN A 569 -8.57 -14.76 -25.13
N LEU A 570 -7.96 -14.97 -23.96
CA LEU A 570 -8.07 -16.23 -23.22
C LEU A 570 -9.51 -16.50 -22.78
N LEU A 571 -10.21 -15.50 -22.21
CA LEU A 571 -11.63 -15.60 -21.87
C LEU A 571 -12.45 -16.06 -23.08
N PHE A 572 -12.25 -15.44 -24.25
CA PHE A 572 -12.95 -15.83 -25.47
C PHE A 572 -12.65 -17.28 -25.89
N ASN A 573 -11.38 -17.66 -25.89
CA ASN A 573 -10.94 -19.01 -26.27
C ASN A 573 -11.48 -20.09 -25.33
N GLU A 574 -11.61 -19.77 -24.04
CA GLU A 574 -12.16 -20.66 -23.01
C GLU A 574 -13.70 -20.65 -22.99
N GLY A 575 -14.35 -19.85 -23.84
CA GLY A 575 -15.80 -19.86 -24.04
C GLY A 575 -16.59 -18.87 -23.18
N PHE A 576 -15.96 -17.80 -22.72
CA PHE A 576 -16.68 -16.69 -22.08
C PHE A 576 -17.63 -15.99 -23.05
N ASP A 577 -18.88 -15.76 -22.63
CA ASP A 577 -19.89 -15.10 -23.44
C ASP A 577 -19.78 -13.56 -23.35
N PHE A 578 -19.13 -12.92 -24.30
CA PHE A 578 -19.06 -11.45 -24.35
C PHE A 578 -20.37 -10.75 -24.78
N SER A 579 -21.47 -11.49 -25.03
CA SER A 579 -22.79 -10.89 -25.28
C SER A 579 -23.59 -10.59 -24.01
N LEU A 580 -23.05 -10.95 -22.84
CA LEU A 580 -23.70 -10.73 -21.56
C LEU A 580 -23.86 -9.23 -21.24
N LYS A 581 -24.92 -8.94 -20.48
CA LYS A 581 -25.24 -7.62 -19.93
C LYS A 581 -25.21 -7.69 -18.39
N ASP A 582 -24.84 -6.60 -17.74
CA ASP A 582 -24.95 -6.50 -16.28
C ASP A 582 -26.39 -6.26 -15.80
N SER A 583 -26.56 -6.09 -14.49
CA SER A 583 -27.85 -5.79 -13.86
C SER A 583 -28.42 -4.42 -14.25
N TRP A 584 -27.59 -3.52 -14.79
CA TRP A 584 -27.98 -2.22 -15.33
C TRP A 584 -28.21 -2.25 -16.84
N ASP A 585 -28.11 -3.44 -17.45
CA ASP A 585 -28.21 -3.68 -18.89
C ASP A 585 -27.06 -3.06 -19.71
N ASN A 586 -25.93 -2.72 -19.07
CA ASN A 586 -24.74 -2.31 -19.79
C ASN A 586 -24.06 -3.53 -20.43
N ASP A 587 -23.55 -3.35 -21.64
CA ASP A 587 -22.77 -4.35 -22.36
C ASP A 587 -21.28 -4.28 -22.01
N VAL A 588 -20.51 -5.19 -22.58
CA VAL A 588 -19.07 -5.30 -22.34
C VAL A 588 -18.23 -4.24 -23.06
N PHE A 589 -18.81 -3.42 -23.95
CA PHE A 589 -18.05 -2.40 -24.68
C PHE A 589 -17.65 -1.23 -23.77
N LEU A 590 -18.43 -0.93 -22.73
CA LEU A 590 -18.05 0.03 -21.71
C LEU A 590 -16.72 -0.34 -21.02
N PRO A 591 -16.58 -1.49 -20.34
CA PRO A 591 -15.30 -1.88 -19.74
C PRO A 591 -14.19 -2.13 -20.76
N ALA A 592 -14.51 -2.55 -22.00
CA ALA A 592 -13.51 -2.68 -23.06
C ALA A 592 -12.90 -1.32 -23.44
N MET A 593 -13.70 -0.28 -23.60
CA MET A 593 -13.19 1.06 -23.91
C MET A 593 -12.40 1.68 -22.75
N LEU A 594 -12.78 1.37 -21.51
CA LEU A 594 -12.00 1.75 -20.32
C LEU A 594 -10.68 0.98 -20.21
N ASN A 595 -10.57 -0.18 -20.85
CA ASN A 595 -9.35 -0.95 -20.92
C ASN A 595 -8.41 -0.42 -22.03
N SER A 596 -8.83 -0.56 -23.28
CA SER A 596 -8.02 -0.21 -24.45
C SER A 596 -8.83 -0.17 -25.74
N ILE A 597 -8.34 0.59 -26.73
CA ILE A 597 -8.90 0.59 -28.09
C ILE A 597 -8.80 -0.81 -28.71
N ASP A 598 -7.77 -1.58 -28.36
CA ASP A 598 -7.55 -2.93 -28.88
C ASP A 598 -8.56 -3.94 -28.33
N ALA A 599 -8.98 -3.82 -27.07
CA ALA A 599 -10.08 -4.63 -26.53
C ALA A 599 -11.40 -4.37 -27.28
N VAL A 600 -11.67 -3.11 -27.64
CA VAL A 600 -12.83 -2.76 -28.48
C VAL A 600 -12.70 -3.34 -29.88
N SER A 601 -11.51 -3.23 -30.50
CA SER A 601 -11.22 -3.84 -31.81
C SER A 601 -11.46 -5.34 -31.79
N PHE A 602 -10.94 -6.01 -30.76
CA PHE A 602 -11.08 -7.44 -30.55
C PHE A 602 -12.55 -7.87 -30.50
N LEU A 603 -13.39 -7.17 -29.74
CA LEU A 603 -14.83 -7.48 -29.67
C LEU A 603 -15.53 -7.30 -31.02
N LEU A 604 -15.27 -6.17 -31.71
CA LEU A 604 -15.88 -5.90 -33.02
C LEU A 604 -15.43 -6.90 -34.09
N ASP A 605 -14.14 -7.26 -34.12
CA ASP A 605 -13.56 -8.16 -35.10
C ASP A 605 -14.03 -9.62 -34.89
N ASN A 606 -14.41 -9.98 -33.66
CA ASN A 606 -15.05 -11.27 -33.34
C ASN A 606 -16.59 -11.25 -33.46
N GLY A 607 -17.17 -10.16 -34.00
CA GLY A 607 -18.59 -10.10 -34.36
C GLY A 607 -19.54 -9.76 -33.21
N PHE A 608 -19.02 -9.39 -32.03
CA PHE A 608 -19.84 -8.86 -30.95
C PHE A 608 -20.40 -7.48 -31.34
N LYS A 609 -21.65 -7.21 -30.97
CA LYS A 609 -22.36 -6.00 -31.35
C LYS A 609 -22.63 -5.15 -30.11
N PRO A 610 -22.23 -3.87 -30.12
CA PRO A 610 -22.61 -2.94 -29.06
C PRO A 610 -24.10 -2.64 -29.10
N GLU A 611 -24.65 -2.33 -27.93
CA GLU A 611 -26.01 -1.85 -27.75
C GLU A 611 -26.04 -0.33 -27.80
N PHE A 612 -26.97 0.22 -28.58
CA PHE A 612 -27.13 1.68 -28.76
C PHE A 612 -28.50 2.19 -28.32
N ASP A 613 -29.46 1.30 -28.07
CA ASP A 613 -30.83 1.69 -27.71
C ASP A 613 -31.02 1.74 -26.17
N ASN A 614 -29.96 1.48 -25.38
CA ASN A 614 -30.00 1.40 -23.92
C ASN A 614 -29.81 2.76 -23.24
N ILE A 615 -30.47 2.95 -22.09
CA ILE A 615 -30.31 4.14 -21.26
C ILE A 615 -28.93 4.13 -20.61
N GLY A 616 -28.04 4.98 -21.09
CA GLY A 616 -26.70 5.12 -20.54
C GLY A 616 -25.71 5.47 -21.63
N ILE A 617 -24.44 5.51 -21.27
CA ILE A 617 -23.38 5.81 -22.23
C ILE A 617 -23.18 4.60 -23.14
N ASP A 618 -23.14 4.85 -24.45
CA ASP A 618 -22.83 3.80 -25.43
C ASP A 618 -21.37 3.89 -25.92
N ILE A 619 -20.98 2.94 -26.77
CA ILE A 619 -19.61 2.88 -27.28
C ILE A 619 -19.26 4.03 -28.25
N LEU A 620 -20.25 4.62 -28.94
CA LEU A 620 -20.02 5.77 -29.81
C LEU A 620 -19.76 7.02 -28.95
N ASP A 621 -20.51 7.23 -27.89
CA ASP A 621 -20.26 8.27 -26.90
C ASP A 621 -18.82 8.22 -26.39
N LEU A 622 -18.38 7.04 -25.92
CA LEU A 622 -17.04 6.85 -25.40
C LEU A 622 -15.96 7.03 -26.48
N ALA A 623 -16.19 6.54 -27.71
CA ALA A 623 -15.25 6.71 -28.80
C ALA A 623 -15.08 8.19 -29.19
N LEU A 624 -16.15 8.99 -29.13
CA LEU A 624 -16.10 10.43 -29.37
C LEU A 624 -15.42 11.19 -28.22
N GLU A 625 -15.67 10.80 -26.96
CA GLU A 625 -14.95 11.34 -25.80
C GLU A 625 -13.46 11.04 -25.86
N HIS A 626 -13.10 9.77 -26.12
CA HIS A 626 -11.72 9.36 -26.32
C HIS A 626 -11.06 10.15 -27.46
N SER A 627 -11.78 10.36 -28.58
CA SER A 627 -11.26 11.15 -29.70
C SER A 627 -10.95 12.59 -29.30
N PHE A 628 -11.78 13.17 -28.44
CA PHE A 628 -11.57 14.52 -27.90
C PHE A 628 -10.38 14.58 -26.93
N GLU A 629 -10.18 13.55 -26.10
CA GLU A 629 -9.03 13.48 -25.19
C GLU A 629 -7.70 13.40 -25.94
N GLN A 630 -7.63 12.50 -26.92
CA GLN A 630 -6.43 12.26 -27.70
C GLN A 630 -6.19 13.32 -28.79
N GLY A 631 -7.22 14.06 -29.17
CA GLY A 631 -7.16 15.05 -30.24
C GLY A 631 -7.02 14.45 -31.65
N ASN A 632 -7.29 13.15 -31.78
CA ASN A 632 -7.37 12.39 -33.03
C ASN A 632 -8.58 11.46 -32.97
N LEU A 633 -9.11 11.05 -34.13
CA LEU A 633 -10.23 10.11 -34.14
C LEU A 633 -9.82 8.74 -33.58
N ASN A 634 -10.66 8.18 -32.70
CA ASN A 634 -10.56 6.80 -32.25
C ASN A 634 -10.55 5.86 -33.46
N GLN A 635 -9.63 4.89 -33.46
CA GLN A 635 -9.40 4.01 -34.61
C GLN A 635 -10.64 3.17 -34.99
N ASN A 636 -11.49 2.86 -34.01
CA ASN A 636 -12.71 2.10 -34.20
C ASN A 636 -13.94 2.95 -34.51
N VAL A 637 -13.84 4.29 -34.51
CA VAL A 637 -15.01 5.17 -34.65
C VAL A 637 -15.82 4.88 -35.92
N PHE A 638 -15.16 4.59 -37.04
CA PHE A 638 -15.85 4.28 -38.29
C PHE A 638 -16.46 2.88 -38.32
N LYS A 639 -15.84 1.90 -37.64
CA LYS A 639 -16.43 0.56 -37.44
C LYS A 639 -17.70 0.65 -36.59
N ILE A 640 -17.63 1.42 -35.50
CA ILE A 640 -18.77 1.68 -34.59
C ILE A 640 -19.89 2.39 -35.34
N LEU A 641 -19.59 3.50 -36.05
CA LEU A 641 -20.57 4.27 -36.80
C LEU A 641 -21.31 3.47 -37.88
N ALA A 642 -20.71 2.39 -38.40
CA ALA A 642 -21.38 1.50 -39.36
C ALA A 642 -22.48 0.64 -38.70
N LEU A 643 -22.48 0.51 -37.38
CA LEU A 643 -23.44 -0.28 -36.60
C LEU A 643 -24.57 0.59 -36.01
N VAL A 644 -24.37 1.91 -35.97
CA VAL A 644 -25.30 2.87 -35.37
C VAL A 644 -26.46 3.15 -36.33
N LYS A 645 -27.70 2.92 -35.85
CA LYS A 645 -28.92 3.18 -36.63
C LYS A 645 -29.40 4.63 -36.50
N ASN A 646 -29.35 5.17 -35.29
CA ASN A 646 -29.86 6.49 -34.95
C ASN A 646 -28.78 7.30 -34.21
N ILE A 647 -28.61 8.56 -34.58
CA ILE A 647 -27.69 9.47 -33.89
C ILE A 647 -28.50 10.31 -32.90
N GLU A 648 -28.27 10.04 -31.62
CA GLU A 648 -28.88 10.77 -30.51
C GLU A 648 -28.37 12.23 -30.34
N PRO A 649 -29.13 13.10 -29.64
CA PRO A 649 -28.69 14.46 -29.33
C PRO A 649 -27.35 14.55 -28.59
N ASN A 650 -27.04 13.58 -27.72
CA ASN A 650 -25.79 13.54 -26.97
C ASN A 650 -24.56 13.29 -27.90
N HIS A 651 -24.70 12.41 -28.89
CA HIS A 651 -23.69 12.17 -29.92
C HIS A 651 -23.39 13.45 -30.70
N TYR A 652 -24.42 14.17 -31.13
CA TYR A 652 -24.23 15.47 -31.79
C TYR A 652 -23.53 16.47 -30.88
N SER A 653 -23.79 16.44 -29.57
CA SER A 653 -23.14 17.33 -28.59
C SER A 653 -21.65 17.03 -28.42
N ARG A 654 -21.25 15.74 -28.46
CA ARG A 654 -19.84 15.30 -28.49
C ARG A 654 -19.17 15.60 -29.83
N ILE A 655 -19.86 15.39 -30.96
CA ILE A 655 -19.37 15.75 -32.31
C ILE A 655 -19.20 17.27 -32.44
N ALA A 656 -20.14 18.07 -31.91
CA ALA A 656 -20.03 19.52 -31.87
C ALA A 656 -18.80 19.96 -31.08
N ARG A 657 -18.42 19.23 -30.03
CA ARG A 657 -17.16 19.44 -29.33
C ARG A 657 -15.95 19.10 -30.19
N LEU A 658 -15.96 18.01 -30.96
CA LEU A 658 -14.88 17.74 -31.92
C LEU A 658 -14.81 18.81 -33.02
N ARG A 659 -15.96 19.32 -33.49
CA ARG A 659 -16.03 20.41 -34.49
C ARG A 659 -15.43 21.71 -33.95
N GLU A 660 -15.76 22.04 -32.71
CA GLU A 660 -15.11 23.12 -31.96
C GLU A 660 -13.62 22.73 -31.88
N TYR A 661 -13.22 21.83 -30.98
CA TYR A 661 -11.83 21.67 -30.56
C TYR A 661 -10.85 20.96 -31.52
N TYR A 662 -11.32 20.25 -32.54
CA TYR A 662 -10.49 19.50 -33.48
C TYR A 662 -11.10 19.50 -34.89
N PRO A 663 -11.21 20.66 -35.56
CA PRO A 663 -11.97 20.81 -36.80
C PRO A 663 -11.46 19.90 -37.92
N VAL A 664 -10.16 19.61 -37.99
CA VAL A 664 -9.59 18.69 -38.98
C VAL A 664 -10.09 17.26 -38.78
N GLU A 665 -10.17 16.80 -37.53
CA GLU A 665 -10.68 15.46 -37.21
C GLU A 665 -12.19 15.39 -37.41
N TYR A 666 -12.91 16.47 -37.08
CA TYR A 666 -14.33 16.61 -37.42
C TYR A 666 -14.59 16.53 -38.93
N GLU A 667 -13.78 17.20 -39.76
CA GLU A 667 -13.92 17.12 -41.22
C GLU A 667 -13.75 15.68 -41.74
N LYS A 668 -12.88 14.86 -41.12
CA LYS A 668 -12.76 13.44 -41.47
C LYS A 668 -14.05 12.66 -41.14
N LEU A 669 -14.66 12.91 -39.97
CA LEU A 669 -15.95 12.31 -39.60
C LEU A 669 -17.05 12.71 -40.60
N LYS A 670 -17.19 14.01 -40.85
CA LYS A 670 -18.20 14.58 -41.74
C LYS A 670 -18.09 14.06 -43.18
N ASN A 671 -16.87 13.98 -43.71
CA ASN A 671 -16.64 13.52 -45.08
C ASN A 671 -16.96 12.03 -45.28
N ASN A 672 -16.85 11.22 -44.23
CA ASN A 672 -17.24 9.81 -44.29
C ASN A 672 -18.77 9.63 -44.17
N ARG A 673 -19.42 10.44 -43.31
CA ARG A 673 -20.85 10.37 -42.99
C ARG A 673 -21.47 11.78 -42.89
N PRO A 674 -22.08 12.31 -43.97
CA PRO A 674 -22.65 13.67 -43.97
C PRO A 674 -23.77 13.92 -42.96
N TYR A 675 -24.46 12.87 -42.48
CA TYR A 675 -25.49 13.02 -41.44
C TYR A 675 -24.91 13.34 -40.05
N LEU A 676 -23.59 13.29 -39.86
CA LEU A 676 -22.92 13.68 -38.60
C LEU A 676 -22.77 15.21 -38.45
N ILE A 677 -23.45 16.01 -39.27
CA ILE A 677 -23.50 17.47 -39.10
C ILE A 677 -24.42 17.78 -37.90
N PRO A 678 -23.90 18.35 -36.80
CA PRO A 678 -24.74 18.71 -35.66
C PRO A 678 -25.77 19.78 -36.06
N PRO A 679 -27.04 19.66 -35.63
CA PRO A 679 -28.05 20.71 -35.79
C PRO A 679 -27.58 22.10 -35.31
N GLU A 680 -28.15 23.18 -35.85
CA GLU A 680 -27.68 24.57 -35.60
C GLU A 680 -27.71 24.99 -34.13
N ASN A 681 -28.55 24.37 -33.30
CA ASN A 681 -28.69 24.66 -31.86
C ASN A 681 -28.08 23.59 -30.94
N THR A 682 -27.24 22.70 -31.46
CA THR A 682 -26.57 21.70 -30.63
C THR A 682 -25.62 22.37 -29.65
N HIS A 683 -25.89 22.20 -28.35
CA HIS A 683 -25.00 22.63 -27.29
C HIS A 683 -23.78 21.71 -27.20
N LEU A 684 -22.64 22.26 -26.78
CA LEU A 684 -21.50 21.43 -26.42
C LEU A 684 -21.87 20.60 -25.20
N ASN A 685 -21.54 19.31 -25.25
CA ASN A 685 -21.62 18.45 -24.06
C ASN A 685 -20.80 19.09 -22.92
N LYS A 686 -21.12 18.79 -21.66
CA LYS A 686 -20.43 19.33 -20.46
C LYS A 686 -19.80 18.25 -19.58
N TYR A 687 -20.25 17.01 -19.76
CA TYR A 687 -19.88 15.86 -18.94
C TYR A 687 -18.98 14.94 -19.75
N GLN A 688 -17.96 14.39 -19.13
CA GLN A 688 -17.04 13.46 -19.79
C GLN A 688 -16.83 12.28 -18.85
N PHE A 689 -17.43 11.15 -19.19
CA PHE A 689 -17.42 9.98 -18.31
C PHE A 689 -16.00 9.46 -18.07
N LEU A 690 -15.16 9.45 -19.10
CA LEU A 690 -13.74 9.04 -18.99
C LEU A 690 -12.96 9.87 -17.95
N SER A 691 -13.37 11.13 -17.71
CA SER A 691 -12.73 12.02 -16.73
C SER A 691 -13.26 11.89 -15.30
N PHE A 692 -14.32 11.09 -15.09
CA PHE A 692 -14.94 10.87 -13.78
C PHE A 692 -14.44 9.60 -13.07
N LEU A 693 -13.77 8.73 -13.81
CA LEU A 693 -13.10 7.53 -13.32
C LEU A 693 -11.71 7.90 -12.79
#